data_AF-A0A2T0SU70-F1
#
_entry.id   AF-A0A2T0SU70-F1
#
_cell.length_a   1.000
_cell.length_b   1.000
_cell.length_c   1.000
_cell.angle_alpha   90.00
_cell.angle_beta   90.00
_cell.angle_gamma   90.00
#
_symmetry.space_group_name_H-M   'P 1'
#
loop_
_entity.id
_entity.type
_entity.pdbx_description
1 polymer ?
#
loop_
_entity_poly.entity_id
_entity_poly.type
_entity_poly.pdbx_seq_one_letter_code
_entity_poly.pdbx_strand_id
1 'polypeptide(L)'
;MNISKLSVLGKLLFTGHILFALILPTYAQINVSFPTQSIVFQRNNQNQTQFSVAGTCQAGVDRLETRLVPIAGGQGNDWTNLTSQVSQGYFSGKVTASGGWYRLELRAWQGNAVVATTQVEPVGVGEVFAIAGQSNGQGIENRDAVGASDQRVVCIPHLNKTDTIRMPLPMYSQRVTATGVIGPRGLTGWCWSRMGDRLAARLNVPVAFMNSAWSGTAVRNWRESITVDSTATSYNEYFRPGMPYGNLKRIVQDYMPLTGLRAVLWHQGEAEFYDTDPSAANYFNDLQTVIRQSRQDAGYNMAWVVARASMDNNLYANYGLTHYEPVVSAQNRVVQQVPNVFYGPDTDIIQMPRTDGVHFSGNGLIQLGDAWNDFLSDDFFRNATPYPPQTADVADLTMSLIVDRPALETNQPVTVTINVTNESPQTAMNVRVRCGLPAGLTFLSGSGLSHQRGVVFGVIPTLAPSSAGQLTFMVQPTQTGTYILVGEIVKASQLDTDSRPNTSTGDGQDDMATVQFRYGSGPVFGVPVSVNADPLPAVASNQPAPDPNRADLSLAMMVDKVALPVGTPISVSLIVNNAGGLPVDRTTVGCQLPDGLTFLDSQTMQLAGNVVRGTTGTVAAGSFSILTFRAVPTKVATLTMPAQIESSWGVADPDSTPNNGFENGEDDCAKLQVRAN
;
A
#
# COMPACT_ATOMS: atom_id res chain seq x y z
N MET A 1 -15.10 24.13 93.35
CA MET A 1 -13.66 24.12 93.03
C MET A 1 -13.52 24.04 91.51
N ASN A 2 -13.09 25.16 90.93
CA ASN A 2 -12.61 25.48 89.59
C ASN A 2 -12.87 24.60 88.33
N ILE A 3 -13.58 25.27 87.39
CA ILE A 3 -13.27 25.51 85.95
C ILE A 3 -13.24 24.27 85.01
N SER A 4 -13.76 24.28 83.78
CA SER A 4 -15.01 24.72 83.14
C SER A 4 -14.92 24.23 81.67
N LYS A 5 -16.06 23.92 81.04
CA LYS A 5 -16.35 24.05 79.59
C LYS A 5 -15.78 23.04 78.55
N LEU A 6 -16.74 22.50 77.80
CA LEU A 6 -16.94 22.58 76.33
C LEU A 6 -16.86 21.30 75.47
N SER A 7 -17.63 21.41 74.39
CA SER A 7 -18.23 20.44 73.46
C SER A 7 -17.38 20.07 72.23
N VAL A 8 -17.76 18.95 71.60
CA VAL A 8 -17.79 18.60 70.15
C VAL A 8 -17.00 19.52 69.19
N LEU A 9 -16.08 18.94 68.40
CA LEU A 9 -15.91 19.21 66.96
C LEU A 9 -14.92 18.23 66.29
N GLY A 10 -15.18 17.92 65.02
CA GLY A 10 -14.49 16.90 64.22
C GLY A 10 -13.04 17.21 63.83
N LYS A 11 -12.36 16.16 63.34
CA LYS A 11 -11.07 16.27 62.65
C LYS A 11 -11.20 15.72 61.24
N LEU A 12 -11.07 16.63 60.28
CA LEU A 12 -10.65 16.36 58.90
C LEU A 12 -9.36 15.52 58.92
N LEU A 13 -9.35 14.42 58.18
CA LEU A 13 -8.12 13.74 57.74
C LEU A 13 -7.87 14.16 56.30
N PHE A 14 -6.90 15.05 56.12
CA PHE A 14 -6.33 15.44 54.83
C PHE A 14 -5.31 14.36 54.44
N THR A 15 -5.70 13.37 53.65
CA THR A 15 -4.76 12.44 52.99
C THR A 15 -4.28 13.06 51.69
N GLY A 16 -3.16 13.77 51.76
CA GLY A 16 -2.44 14.26 50.59
C GLY A 16 -1.95 13.08 49.75
N HIS A 17 -2.55 12.92 48.57
CA HIS A 17 -2.05 11.99 47.56
C HIS A 17 -0.90 12.69 46.84
N ILE A 18 0.33 12.29 47.17
CA ILE A 18 1.52 12.65 46.39
C ILE A 18 1.38 11.94 45.05
N LEU A 19 1.05 12.72 44.02
CA LEU A 19 1.06 12.27 42.62
C LEU A 19 2.52 11.95 42.25
N PHE A 20 2.91 10.68 42.30
CA PHE A 20 4.13 10.22 41.64
C PHE A 20 3.90 10.33 40.13
N ALA A 21 4.31 11.45 39.53
CA ALA A 21 4.48 11.53 38.10
C ALA A 21 5.59 10.52 37.73
N LEU A 22 5.20 9.35 37.25
CA LEU A 22 6.09 8.47 36.50
C LEU A 22 6.51 9.23 35.24
N ILE A 23 7.63 9.92 35.32
CA ILE A 23 8.34 10.42 34.15
C ILE A 23 8.95 9.18 33.49
N LEU A 24 8.19 8.53 32.62
CA LEU A 24 8.77 7.59 31.66
C LEU A 24 9.68 8.43 30.75
N PRO A 25 10.97 8.11 30.62
CA PRO A 25 11.81 8.77 29.63
C PRO A 25 11.23 8.47 28.25
N THR A 26 10.64 9.46 27.62
CA THR A 26 10.36 9.43 26.18
C THR A 26 11.71 9.49 25.49
N TYR A 27 12.23 8.34 25.06
CA TYR A 27 13.42 8.32 24.22
C TYR A 27 13.12 9.06 22.92
N ALA A 28 14.10 9.84 22.45
CA ALA A 28 14.05 10.39 21.10
C ALA A 28 13.81 9.24 20.10
N GLN A 29 12.93 9.45 19.12
CA GLN A 29 12.58 8.41 18.15
C GLN A 29 13.41 8.58 16.88
N ILE A 30 13.93 7.47 16.34
CA ILE A 30 14.45 7.37 14.96
C ILE A 30 13.45 6.51 14.19
N ASN A 31 12.89 7.04 13.12
CA ASN A 31 12.12 6.31 12.14
C ASN A 31 12.95 6.10 10.87
N VAL A 32 13.08 4.85 10.41
CA VAL A 32 13.79 4.52 9.18
C VAL A 32 12.76 4.25 8.10
N SER A 33 12.59 5.17 7.17
CA SER A 33 11.68 4.99 6.03
C SER A 33 12.31 4.13 4.93
N PHE A 34 13.64 4.12 4.83
CA PHE A 34 14.38 3.27 3.91
C PHE A 34 15.77 2.91 4.48
N PRO A 35 16.25 1.65 4.38
CA PRO A 35 15.62 0.49 3.80
C PRO A 35 14.40 -0.02 4.57
N THR A 36 13.51 -0.70 3.86
CA THR A 36 12.42 -1.46 4.47
C THR A 36 12.87 -2.87 4.88
N GLN A 37 12.08 -3.52 5.73
CA GLN A 37 12.37 -4.89 6.18
C GLN A 37 12.44 -5.88 5.01
N SER A 38 13.42 -6.78 5.06
CA SER A 38 13.72 -7.85 4.10
C SER A 38 14.06 -7.39 2.68
N ILE A 39 14.31 -6.09 2.46
CA ILE A 39 14.77 -5.61 1.15
C ILE A 39 16.14 -6.19 0.81
N VAL A 40 16.36 -6.44 -0.47
CA VAL A 40 17.65 -6.94 -0.99
C VAL A 40 18.23 -5.93 -1.97
N PHE A 41 19.47 -5.53 -1.71
CA PHE A 41 20.26 -4.69 -2.60
C PHE A 41 21.16 -5.54 -3.46
N GLN A 42 21.12 -5.30 -4.77
CA GLN A 42 21.97 -5.95 -5.75
C GLN A 42 23.44 -5.66 -5.46
N ARG A 43 24.22 -6.73 -5.30
CA ARG A 43 25.68 -6.67 -5.23
C ARG A 43 26.31 -6.60 -6.61
N ASN A 44 27.50 -6.00 -6.68
CA ASN A 44 28.37 -6.02 -7.84
C ASN A 44 29.15 -7.36 -7.95
N ASN A 45 29.99 -7.49 -8.98
CA ASN A 45 30.80 -8.71 -9.21
C ASN A 45 31.95 -8.89 -8.21
N GLN A 46 32.21 -7.89 -7.36
CA GLN A 46 33.14 -7.95 -6.23
C GLN A 46 32.44 -8.29 -4.90
N ASN A 47 31.18 -8.75 -4.97
CA ASN A 47 30.36 -9.09 -3.79
C ASN A 47 30.12 -7.91 -2.85
N GLN A 48 29.95 -6.70 -3.37
CA GLN A 48 29.72 -5.48 -2.60
C GLN A 48 28.62 -4.60 -3.21
N THR A 49 28.00 -3.76 -2.40
CA THR A 49 27.12 -2.69 -2.88
C THR A 49 27.16 -1.49 -1.94
N GLN A 50 26.60 -0.38 -2.38
CA GLN A 50 26.33 0.79 -1.56
C GLN A 50 24.85 1.12 -1.67
N PHE A 51 24.14 1.20 -0.56
CA PHE A 51 22.70 1.50 -0.53
C PHE A 51 22.40 2.67 0.40
N SER A 52 21.24 3.29 0.20
CA SER A 52 20.81 4.46 0.96
C SER A 52 20.10 4.05 2.26
N VAL A 53 20.32 4.83 3.31
CA VAL A 53 19.58 4.77 4.57
C VAL A 53 19.04 6.15 4.85
N ALA A 54 17.73 6.28 5.02
CA ALA A 54 17.04 7.55 5.17
C ALA A 54 15.80 7.43 6.07
N GLY A 55 15.37 8.56 6.60
CA GLY A 55 14.20 8.64 7.47
C GLY A 55 14.18 9.92 8.29
N THR A 56 13.50 9.84 9.44
CA THR A 56 13.31 10.96 10.36
C THR A 56 13.81 10.64 11.77
N CYS A 57 14.21 11.66 12.50
CA CYS A 57 14.62 11.59 13.88
C CYS A 57 14.19 12.87 14.61
N GLN A 58 14.29 12.85 15.94
CA GLN A 58 14.04 14.06 16.74
C GLN A 58 14.88 15.25 16.25
N ALA A 59 14.30 16.45 16.26
CA ALA A 59 15.02 17.69 16.00
C ALA A 59 16.19 17.89 17.00
N GLY A 60 17.31 18.41 16.51
CA GLY A 60 18.50 18.67 17.33
C GLY A 60 19.48 17.51 17.46
N VAL A 61 19.29 16.41 16.71
CA VAL A 61 20.32 15.39 16.50
C VAL A 61 21.43 15.95 15.61
N ASP A 62 22.70 15.78 16.03
CA ASP A 62 23.87 16.31 15.33
C ASP A 62 24.40 15.34 14.27
N ARG A 63 24.36 14.03 14.56
CA ARG A 63 24.76 12.98 13.61
C ARG A 63 24.05 11.66 13.87
N LEU A 64 23.95 10.86 12.83
CA LEU A 64 23.59 9.45 12.92
C LEU A 64 24.78 8.58 12.56
N GLU A 65 24.95 7.50 13.32
CA GLU A 65 25.88 6.43 13.01
C GLU A 65 25.11 5.14 12.72
N THR A 66 25.71 4.27 11.92
CA THR A 66 25.14 2.99 11.54
C THR A 66 26.16 1.86 11.59
N ARG A 67 25.65 0.66 11.78
CA ARG A 67 26.41 -0.58 11.74
C ARG A 67 25.59 -1.69 11.11
N LEU A 68 26.26 -2.58 10.38
CA LEU A 68 25.69 -3.82 9.89
C LEU A 68 26.18 -4.98 10.73
N VAL A 69 25.25 -5.68 11.38
CA VAL A 69 25.50 -6.91 12.13
C VAL A 69 24.99 -8.07 11.29
N PRO A 70 25.82 -9.01 10.85
CA PRO A 70 25.31 -10.10 10.02
C PRO A 70 24.48 -11.07 10.86
N ILE A 71 23.45 -11.63 10.25
CA ILE A 71 22.58 -12.63 10.89
C ILE A 71 23.30 -13.99 10.99
N ALA A 72 24.17 -14.30 10.02
CA ALA A 72 25.12 -15.40 10.09
C ALA A 72 26.53 -14.85 10.38
N GLY A 73 27.26 -15.44 11.34
CA GLY A 73 28.57 -14.94 11.75
C GLY A 73 29.63 -14.90 10.62
N GLY A 74 30.63 -14.04 10.75
CA GLY A 74 31.79 -13.97 9.83
C GLY A 74 31.83 -12.77 8.87
N GLN A 75 30.92 -11.80 9.02
CA GLN A 75 30.87 -10.53 8.26
C GLN A 75 30.50 -9.36 9.21
N GLY A 76 30.30 -8.15 8.69
CA GLY A 76 29.85 -7.00 9.48
C GLY A 76 30.88 -5.89 9.63
N ASN A 77 30.39 -4.73 10.02
CA ASN A 77 31.19 -3.51 10.13
C ASN A 77 31.17 -3.04 11.59
N ASP A 78 32.09 -2.16 11.99
CA ASP A 78 31.94 -1.36 13.20
C ASP A 78 31.02 -0.16 12.96
N TRP A 79 30.68 0.57 14.03
CA TRP A 79 29.90 1.80 13.90
C TRP A 79 30.62 2.81 13.00
N THR A 80 29.89 3.32 12.02
CA THR A 80 30.38 4.31 11.04
C THR A 80 29.44 5.51 11.01
N ASN A 81 29.97 6.69 10.69
CA ASN A 81 29.14 7.87 10.48
C ASN A 81 28.26 7.66 9.24
N LEU A 82 26.94 7.66 9.43
CA LEU A 82 25.97 7.61 8.33
C LEU A 82 25.84 9.00 7.72
N THR A 83 25.60 9.99 8.56
CA THR A 83 25.48 11.39 8.16
C THR A 83 25.65 12.32 9.34
N SER A 84 26.21 13.50 9.07
CA SER A 84 26.24 14.65 9.99
C SER A 84 25.44 15.83 9.42
N GLN A 85 24.59 15.56 8.42
CA GLN A 85 23.72 16.53 7.76
C GLN A 85 22.26 16.20 8.11
N VAL A 86 21.91 16.39 9.38
CA VAL A 86 20.52 16.27 9.84
C VAL A 86 19.87 17.63 9.75
N SER A 87 18.80 17.74 8.96
CA SER A 87 18.09 19.02 8.76
C SER A 87 16.65 18.86 9.19
N GLN A 88 16.19 19.66 10.16
CA GLN A 88 14.81 19.64 10.67
C GLN A 88 14.30 18.23 11.06
N GLY A 89 15.19 17.35 11.52
CA GLY A 89 14.83 15.97 11.86
C GLY A 89 14.86 14.98 10.68
N TYR A 90 15.22 15.39 9.47
CA TYR A 90 15.38 14.51 8.32
C TYR A 90 16.83 14.12 8.13
N PHE A 91 17.07 12.87 7.76
CA PHE A 91 18.40 12.37 7.46
C PHE A 91 18.40 11.44 6.23
N SER A 92 19.50 11.48 5.48
CA SER A 92 19.87 10.46 4.50
C SER A 92 21.38 10.24 4.53
N GLY A 93 21.80 9.04 4.15
CA GLY A 93 23.19 8.66 4.06
C GLY A 93 23.34 7.34 3.31
N LYS A 94 24.58 6.86 3.17
CA LYS A 94 24.88 5.63 2.44
C LYS A 94 25.68 4.66 3.28
N VAL A 95 25.40 3.37 3.09
CA VAL A 95 26.10 2.27 3.72
C VAL A 95 26.71 1.38 2.65
N THR A 96 27.98 1.04 2.82
CA THR A 96 28.68 0.06 1.98
C THR A 96 28.73 -1.29 2.68
N ALA A 97 28.42 -2.34 1.95
CA ALA A 97 28.24 -3.67 2.51
C ALA A 97 28.63 -4.76 1.51
N SER A 98 29.14 -5.88 2.04
CA SER A 98 29.39 -7.10 1.27
C SER A 98 28.13 -7.97 1.21
N GLY A 99 28.10 -8.94 0.29
CA GLY A 99 27.00 -9.89 0.17
C GLY A 99 26.72 -10.64 1.48
N GLY A 100 25.48 -10.56 1.97
CA GLY A 100 25.07 -11.10 3.26
C GLY A 100 23.65 -10.68 3.67
N TRP A 101 23.20 -11.18 4.82
CA TRP A 101 21.92 -10.88 5.46
C TRP A 101 22.21 -10.24 6.82
N TYR A 102 21.66 -9.06 7.08
CA TYR A 102 22.10 -8.22 8.20
C TYR A 102 20.92 -7.70 9.02
N ARG A 103 21.19 -7.39 10.29
CA ARG A 103 20.50 -6.36 11.05
C ARG A 103 21.24 -5.03 10.83
N LEU A 104 20.52 -4.02 10.34
CA LEU A 104 20.99 -2.64 10.25
C LEU A 104 20.67 -1.93 11.57
N GLU A 105 21.69 -1.54 12.31
CA GLU A 105 21.55 -0.78 13.56
C GLU A 105 21.86 0.70 13.30
N LEU A 106 21.08 1.59 13.91
CA LEU A 106 21.29 3.04 13.88
C LEU A 106 21.33 3.60 15.30
N ARG A 107 22.15 4.64 15.50
CA ARG A 107 22.14 5.44 16.72
C ARG A 107 22.28 6.92 16.39
N ALA A 108 21.48 7.75 17.05
CA ALA A 108 21.51 9.19 16.93
C ALA A 108 22.29 9.81 18.09
N TRP A 109 23.09 10.82 17.78
CA TRP A 109 23.91 11.54 18.74
C TRP A 109 23.46 12.99 18.88
N GLN A 110 23.45 13.46 20.13
CA GLN A 110 23.38 14.88 20.47
C GLN A 110 24.58 15.20 21.38
N GLY A 111 25.48 16.06 20.90
CA GLY A 111 26.81 16.25 21.44
C GLY A 111 27.56 14.91 21.53
N ASN A 112 27.91 14.53 22.75
CA ASN A 112 28.62 13.29 23.06
C ASN A 112 27.72 12.21 23.69
N ALA A 113 26.39 12.36 23.60
CA ALA A 113 25.43 11.39 24.12
C ALA A 113 24.66 10.72 22.98
N VAL A 114 24.50 9.39 23.07
CA VAL A 114 23.52 8.67 22.25
C VAL A 114 22.14 8.95 22.82
N VAL A 115 21.26 9.54 22.01
CA VAL A 115 19.91 9.94 22.43
C VAL A 115 18.82 9.00 21.94
N ALA A 116 19.11 8.22 20.90
CA ALA A 116 18.17 7.24 20.33
C ALA A 116 18.92 6.11 19.61
N THR A 117 18.28 4.95 19.54
CA THR A 117 18.72 3.82 18.73
C THR A 117 17.52 3.17 18.05
N THR A 118 17.72 2.62 16.86
CA THR A 118 16.71 1.81 16.17
C THR A 118 17.40 0.76 15.30
N GLN A 119 16.62 -0.14 14.72
CA GLN A 119 17.12 -1.16 13.82
C GLN A 119 16.12 -1.52 12.73
N VAL A 120 16.63 -1.96 11.59
CA VAL A 120 15.87 -2.64 10.54
C VAL A 120 16.44 -4.04 10.39
N GLU A 121 15.60 -5.07 10.57
CA GLU A 121 16.03 -6.46 10.48
C GLU A 121 14.97 -7.34 9.80
N PRO A 122 15.33 -8.10 8.75
CA PRO A 122 16.63 -8.11 8.08
C PRO A 122 16.78 -7.06 6.97
N VAL A 123 18.01 -6.79 6.54
CA VAL A 123 18.39 -6.07 5.32
C VAL A 123 19.43 -6.89 4.56
N GLY A 124 19.26 -7.04 3.25
CA GLY A 124 20.08 -7.92 2.43
C GLY A 124 20.97 -7.24 1.41
N VAL A 125 22.12 -7.85 1.15
CA VAL A 125 22.95 -7.57 -0.03
C VAL A 125 23.16 -8.87 -0.78
N GLY A 126 22.66 -8.96 -2.00
CA GLY A 126 22.64 -10.22 -2.73
C GLY A 126 22.24 -10.06 -4.18
N GLU A 127 21.42 -10.98 -4.68
CA GLU A 127 20.97 -10.99 -6.07
C GLU A 127 19.52 -10.57 -6.19
N VAL A 128 19.22 -9.71 -7.16
CA VAL A 128 17.89 -9.19 -7.45
C VAL A 128 17.57 -9.50 -8.91
N PHE A 129 16.50 -10.23 -9.16
CA PHE A 129 16.08 -10.63 -10.49
C PHE A 129 14.67 -10.15 -10.80
N ALA A 130 14.49 -9.68 -12.04
CA ALA A 130 13.19 -9.46 -12.62
C ALA A 130 12.83 -10.67 -13.48
N ILE A 131 11.57 -11.08 -13.47
CA ILE A 131 11.04 -12.17 -14.29
C ILE A 131 10.04 -11.57 -15.28
N ALA A 132 10.12 -11.99 -16.53
CA ALA A 132 9.22 -11.60 -17.60
C ALA A 132 8.95 -12.80 -18.54
N GLY A 133 7.90 -12.71 -19.34
CA GLY A 133 7.49 -13.78 -20.24
C GLY A 133 6.02 -14.18 -20.05
N GLN A 134 5.72 -15.49 -20.09
CA GLN A 134 4.35 -16.00 -20.02
C GLN A 134 4.06 -16.85 -18.78
N SER A 135 3.10 -17.79 -18.87
CA SER A 135 2.59 -18.61 -17.77
C SER A 135 3.66 -19.39 -17.00
N ASN A 136 4.62 -20.03 -17.69
CA ASN A 136 5.72 -20.75 -17.02
C ASN A 136 6.76 -19.81 -16.36
N GLY A 137 6.76 -18.52 -16.71
CA GLY A 137 7.46 -17.47 -15.97
C GLY A 137 6.61 -16.89 -14.83
N GLN A 138 5.31 -16.73 -15.02
CA GLN A 138 4.37 -16.14 -14.07
C GLN A 138 4.12 -17.06 -12.86
N GLY A 139 4.08 -18.36 -13.12
CA GLY A 139 3.54 -19.36 -12.20
C GLY A 139 2.02 -19.45 -12.28
N ILE A 140 1.52 -20.67 -12.11
CA ILE A 140 0.10 -21.01 -12.14
C ILE A 140 -0.33 -21.44 -10.73
N GLU A 141 -1.52 -21.00 -10.30
CA GLU A 141 -2.13 -21.39 -9.03
C GLU A 141 -2.52 -22.88 -9.05
N ASN A 142 -2.63 -23.51 -7.86
CA ASN A 142 -3.10 -24.89 -7.69
C ASN A 142 -2.30 -25.94 -8.49
N ARG A 143 -0.97 -25.79 -8.55
CA ARG A 143 -0.11 -26.62 -9.40
C ARG A 143 1.22 -27.00 -8.73
N ASP A 144 1.13 -27.51 -7.51
CA ASP A 144 2.24 -28.07 -6.71
C ASP A 144 3.42 -27.11 -6.43
N ALA A 145 3.21 -25.79 -6.58
CA ALA A 145 4.21 -24.81 -6.20
C ALA A 145 4.54 -24.93 -4.70
N VAL A 146 5.83 -24.87 -4.37
CA VAL A 146 6.32 -24.87 -2.99
C VAL A 146 6.89 -23.50 -2.65
N GLY A 147 6.82 -23.11 -1.38
CA GLY A 147 7.51 -21.92 -0.89
C GLY A 147 9.02 -22.15 -0.82
N ALA A 148 9.81 -21.09 -0.91
CA ALA A 148 11.25 -21.18 -0.75
C ALA A 148 11.58 -21.65 0.67
N SER A 149 12.47 -22.61 0.85
CA SER A 149 12.83 -23.12 2.17
C SER A 149 13.75 -22.18 2.94
N ASP A 150 14.61 -21.45 2.22
CA ASP A 150 15.53 -20.46 2.77
C ASP A 150 14.82 -19.11 2.99
N GLN A 151 14.94 -18.54 4.19
CA GLN A 151 14.31 -17.25 4.51
C GLN A 151 14.89 -16.06 3.74
N ARG A 152 16.08 -16.24 3.15
CA ARG A 152 16.76 -15.22 2.35
C ARG A 152 16.23 -15.11 0.92
N VAL A 153 15.26 -15.95 0.55
CA VAL A 153 14.60 -15.93 -0.76
C VAL A 153 13.29 -15.15 -0.64
N VAL A 154 13.29 -13.94 -1.19
CA VAL A 154 12.23 -12.96 -0.98
C VAL A 154 11.62 -12.45 -2.29
N CYS A 155 10.46 -11.83 -2.19
CA CYS A 155 9.77 -11.16 -3.29
C CYS A 155 9.03 -9.93 -2.78
N ILE A 156 8.57 -9.10 -3.72
CA ILE A 156 7.66 -8.00 -3.44
C ILE A 156 6.22 -8.53 -3.47
N PRO A 157 5.45 -8.47 -2.38
CA PRO A 157 4.12 -9.09 -2.34
C PRO A 157 2.99 -8.18 -2.84
N HIS A 158 3.21 -7.49 -3.96
CA HIS A 158 2.24 -6.56 -4.53
C HIS A 158 1.65 -7.14 -5.82
N LEU A 159 0.33 -7.18 -6.01
CA LEU A 159 -0.29 -7.80 -7.19
C LEU A 159 -1.09 -6.79 -8.04
N ASN A 160 -0.63 -6.52 -9.26
CA ASN A 160 -1.36 -5.76 -10.26
C ASN A 160 -2.37 -6.65 -11.00
N LYS A 161 -3.46 -7.04 -10.31
CA LYS A 161 -4.51 -7.90 -10.89
C LYS A 161 -5.45 -7.13 -11.82
N THR A 162 -5.99 -6.02 -11.34
CA THR A 162 -6.97 -5.19 -12.06
C THR A 162 -6.42 -3.80 -12.37
N ASP A 163 -5.72 -3.16 -11.43
CA ASP A 163 -4.93 -1.96 -11.69
C ASP A 163 -3.52 -2.39 -12.12
N THR A 164 -3.13 -2.08 -13.35
CA THR A 164 -2.08 -2.83 -14.05
C THR A 164 -0.68 -2.24 -13.91
N ILE A 165 -0.48 -1.14 -13.16
CA ILE A 165 0.82 -0.46 -13.01
C ILE A 165 1.10 0.13 -11.62
N ARG A 166 0.33 -0.21 -10.58
CA ARG A 166 0.63 0.28 -9.23
C ARG A 166 1.92 -0.38 -8.71
N MET A 167 2.80 0.43 -8.15
CA MET A 167 4.08 0.02 -7.58
C MET A 167 4.38 0.94 -6.38
N PRO A 168 3.95 0.55 -5.17
CA PRO A 168 4.16 1.32 -3.95
C PRO A 168 5.63 1.58 -3.65
N LEU A 169 5.93 2.78 -3.14
CA LEU A 169 7.29 3.20 -2.78
C LEU A 169 7.31 3.84 -1.39
N PRO A 170 8.21 3.43 -0.47
CA PRO A 170 9.13 2.32 -0.63
C PRO A 170 8.41 0.95 -0.68
N MET A 171 9.05 -0.02 -1.35
CA MET A 171 8.54 -1.39 -1.45
C MET A 171 8.83 -2.17 -0.18
N TYR A 172 7.95 -3.10 0.21
CA TYR A 172 8.28 -4.13 1.21
C TYR A 172 8.60 -5.46 0.52
N SER A 173 9.37 -6.29 1.20
CA SER A 173 9.69 -7.64 0.76
C SER A 173 9.24 -8.67 1.78
N GLN A 174 8.89 -9.86 1.29
CA GLN A 174 8.57 -11.00 2.14
C GLN A 174 9.20 -12.27 1.55
N ARG A 175 9.33 -13.32 2.35
CA ARG A 175 9.75 -14.63 1.85
C ARG A 175 8.80 -15.14 0.77
N VAL A 176 9.35 -15.75 -0.28
CA VAL A 176 8.55 -16.40 -1.32
C VAL A 176 7.81 -17.60 -0.72
N THR A 177 6.48 -17.61 -0.82
CA THR A 177 5.63 -18.71 -0.33
C THR A 177 5.01 -19.49 -1.49
N ALA A 178 4.44 -20.66 -1.19
CA ALA A 178 3.84 -21.53 -2.21
C ALA A 178 2.70 -20.84 -2.97
N THR A 179 1.83 -20.14 -2.25
CA THR A 179 0.61 -19.50 -2.77
C THR A 179 0.68 -17.98 -2.78
N GLY A 180 1.77 -17.40 -2.28
CA GLY A 180 1.97 -15.95 -2.28
C GLY A 180 2.42 -15.43 -3.63
N VAL A 181 2.09 -14.17 -3.88
CA VAL A 181 2.43 -13.50 -5.13
C VAL A 181 3.91 -13.11 -5.16
N ILE A 182 4.50 -13.17 -6.35
CA ILE A 182 5.76 -12.49 -6.68
C ILE A 182 5.37 -11.31 -7.54
N GLY A 183 5.29 -10.13 -6.94
CA GLY A 183 4.75 -8.95 -7.58
C GLY A 183 5.58 -8.44 -8.76
N PRO A 184 4.95 -7.73 -9.72
CA PRO A 184 3.54 -7.32 -9.74
C PRO A 184 2.56 -8.35 -10.32
N ARG A 185 3.00 -9.48 -10.90
CA ARG A 185 2.12 -10.39 -11.67
C ARG A 185 2.32 -11.87 -11.41
N GLY A 186 3.40 -12.28 -10.77
CA GLY A 186 3.63 -13.67 -10.40
C GLY A 186 2.62 -14.16 -9.37
N LEU A 187 2.01 -15.31 -9.62
CA LEU A 187 0.86 -15.79 -8.85
C LEU A 187 1.25 -16.74 -7.71
N THR A 188 2.41 -17.39 -7.82
CA THR A 188 2.90 -18.38 -6.86
C THR A 188 4.43 -18.32 -6.77
N GLY A 189 5.01 -19.03 -5.79
CA GLY A 189 6.46 -19.22 -5.71
C GLY A 189 7.07 -19.98 -6.90
N TRP A 190 6.26 -20.81 -7.57
CA TRP A 190 6.61 -21.57 -8.78
C TRP A 190 8.00 -22.26 -8.69
N CYS A 191 8.74 -22.34 -9.80
CA CYS A 191 10.14 -22.79 -9.81
C CYS A 191 11.11 -21.79 -9.17
N TRP A 192 10.68 -20.53 -8.98
CA TRP A 192 11.51 -19.45 -8.46
C TRP A 192 11.90 -19.68 -7.00
N SER A 193 11.01 -20.30 -6.21
CA SER A 193 11.34 -20.79 -4.87
C SER A 193 12.55 -21.71 -4.87
N ARG A 194 12.53 -22.74 -5.74
CA ARG A 194 13.60 -23.74 -5.85
C ARG A 194 14.89 -23.11 -6.37
N MET A 195 14.81 -22.29 -7.41
CA MET A 195 15.96 -21.58 -7.95
C MET A 195 16.58 -20.65 -6.89
N GLY A 196 15.75 -19.89 -6.17
CA GLY A 196 16.17 -19.01 -5.09
C GLY A 196 16.90 -19.77 -3.98
N ASP A 197 16.36 -20.90 -3.53
CA ASP A 197 16.99 -21.74 -2.50
C ASP A 197 18.38 -22.22 -2.95
N ARG A 198 18.51 -22.65 -4.22
CA ARG A 198 19.77 -23.11 -4.79
C ARG A 198 20.81 -22.00 -4.89
N LEU A 199 20.39 -20.82 -5.35
CA LEU A 199 21.25 -19.64 -5.44
C LEU A 199 21.66 -19.14 -4.07
N ALA A 200 20.74 -19.05 -3.12
CA ALA A 200 21.03 -18.60 -1.76
C ALA A 200 22.02 -19.55 -1.06
N ALA A 201 21.90 -20.85 -1.26
CA ALA A 201 22.85 -21.84 -0.76
C ALA A 201 24.22 -21.72 -1.44
N ARG A 202 24.26 -21.66 -2.78
CA ARG A 202 25.51 -21.67 -3.57
C ARG A 202 26.31 -20.38 -3.43
N LEU A 203 25.62 -19.23 -3.45
CA LEU A 203 26.25 -17.90 -3.41
C LEU A 203 26.37 -17.35 -1.99
N ASN A 204 25.68 -17.97 -1.02
CA ASN A 204 25.59 -17.52 0.36
C ASN A 204 25.15 -16.05 0.52
N VAL A 205 24.20 -15.62 -0.30
CA VAL A 205 23.60 -14.28 -0.27
C VAL A 205 22.08 -14.40 -0.43
N PRO A 206 21.30 -13.42 0.03
CA PRO A 206 19.87 -13.35 -0.29
C PRO A 206 19.57 -13.21 -1.78
N VAL A 207 18.37 -13.63 -2.15
CA VAL A 207 17.86 -13.59 -3.52
C VAL A 207 16.47 -12.99 -3.52
N ALA A 208 16.27 -11.92 -4.31
CA ALA A 208 14.98 -11.26 -4.47
C ALA A 208 14.40 -11.43 -5.87
N PHE A 209 13.09 -11.60 -5.95
CA PHE A 209 12.35 -11.71 -7.20
C PHE A 209 11.27 -10.63 -7.36
N MET A 210 11.17 -10.10 -8.58
CA MET A 210 10.04 -9.28 -9.06
C MET A 210 9.54 -9.91 -10.35
N ASN A 211 8.26 -10.22 -10.48
CA ASN A 211 7.72 -10.99 -11.60
C ASN A 211 6.62 -10.24 -12.33
N SER A 212 6.90 -9.89 -13.59
CA SER A 212 5.97 -9.23 -14.52
C SER A 212 5.44 -10.16 -15.61
N ALA A 213 5.82 -11.44 -15.60
CA ALA A 213 5.39 -12.41 -16.60
C ALA A 213 3.86 -12.58 -16.57
N TRP A 214 3.26 -12.82 -17.74
CA TRP A 214 1.82 -12.81 -17.91
C TRP A 214 1.36 -13.93 -18.85
N SER A 215 0.55 -14.84 -18.30
CA SER A 215 -0.03 -15.99 -19.02
C SER A 215 -0.67 -15.61 -20.35
N GLY A 216 -0.50 -16.49 -21.34
CA GLY A 216 -1.09 -16.36 -22.69
C GLY A 216 -0.39 -15.36 -23.62
N THR A 217 0.71 -14.72 -23.19
CA THR A 217 1.39 -13.71 -24.02
C THR A 217 2.37 -14.32 -25.02
N ALA A 218 2.27 -13.88 -26.27
CA ALA A 218 3.30 -13.97 -27.30
C ALA A 218 4.28 -12.79 -27.18
N VAL A 219 5.50 -12.87 -27.74
CA VAL A 219 6.46 -11.74 -27.73
C VAL A 219 5.86 -10.51 -28.41
N ARG A 220 5.04 -10.69 -29.45
CA ARG A 220 4.38 -9.57 -30.11
C ARG A 220 3.53 -8.75 -29.13
N ASN A 221 2.90 -9.38 -28.14
CA ASN A 221 2.08 -8.64 -27.15
C ASN A 221 2.98 -7.71 -26.34
N TRP A 222 4.14 -8.21 -25.92
CA TRP A 222 5.14 -7.40 -25.22
C TRP A 222 5.62 -6.24 -26.09
N ARG A 223 5.93 -6.48 -27.37
CA ARG A 223 6.35 -5.41 -28.31
C ARG A 223 5.24 -4.40 -28.59
N GLU A 224 4.04 -4.85 -28.92
CA GLU A 224 2.89 -3.98 -29.23
C GLU A 224 2.55 -3.08 -28.06
N SER A 225 2.61 -3.62 -26.83
CA SER A 225 2.32 -2.84 -25.62
C SER A 225 3.36 -1.75 -25.29
N ILE A 226 4.45 -1.63 -26.05
CA ILE A 226 5.37 -0.50 -25.95
C ILE A 226 4.79 0.74 -26.66
N THR A 227 4.13 0.54 -27.81
CA THR A 227 3.78 1.61 -28.75
C THR A 227 2.29 1.73 -29.04
N VAL A 228 1.51 0.68 -28.77
CA VAL A 228 0.07 0.60 -29.07
C VAL A 228 -0.73 0.53 -27.77
N ASP A 229 -1.85 1.23 -27.76
CA ASP A 229 -2.75 1.30 -26.61
C ASP A 229 -3.55 0.01 -26.35
N SER A 230 -3.44 -1.03 -27.18
CA SER A 230 -4.01 -2.34 -26.85
C SER A 230 -3.36 -3.45 -27.67
N THR A 231 -3.33 -4.63 -27.08
CA THR A 231 -2.94 -5.88 -27.72
C THR A 231 -3.82 -7.00 -27.15
N ALA A 232 -3.85 -8.16 -27.80
CA ALA A 232 -4.63 -9.32 -27.36
C ALA A 232 -3.86 -10.62 -27.58
N THR A 233 -4.09 -11.59 -26.71
CA THR A 233 -3.58 -12.96 -26.88
C THR A 233 -4.14 -13.59 -28.15
N SER A 234 -3.55 -14.69 -28.61
CA SER A 234 -4.07 -15.47 -29.75
C SER A 234 -5.47 -16.05 -29.50
N TYR A 235 -5.96 -16.02 -28.25
CA TYR A 235 -7.31 -16.43 -27.85
C TYR A 235 -8.28 -15.25 -27.72
N ASN A 236 -7.92 -14.06 -28.24
CA ASN A 236 -8.71 -12.82 -28.19
C ASN A 236 -8.93 -12.27 -26.76
N GLU A 237 -8.05 -12.58 -25.81
CA GLU A 237 -8.07 -11.93 -24.50
C GLU A 237 -7.35 -10.57 -24.60
N TYR A 238 -8.09 -9.49 -24.37
CA TYR A 238 -7.59 -8.13 -24.50
C TYR A 238 -6.80 -7.67 -23.27
N PHE A 239 -5.62 -7.11 -23.53
CA PHE A 239 -4.83 -6.42 -22.53
C PHE A 239 -5.20 -4.94 -22.44
N ARG A 240 -5.01 -4.36 -21.26
CA ARG A 240 -5.06 -2.91 -21.10
C ARG A 240 -3.89 -2.25 -21.86
N PRO A 241 -4.03 -1.00 -22.33
CA PRO A 241 -2.93 -0.20 -22.86
C PRO A 241 -1.68 -0.26 -22.04
N GLY A 242 -0.56 -0.38 -22.74
CA GLY A 242 0.74 -0.53 -22.11
C GLY A 242 1.01 -1.92 -21.54
N MET A 243 0.05 -2.86 -21.51
CA MET A 243 0.26 -4.22 -21.00
C MET A 243 0.48 -5.23 -22.11
N PRO A 244 1.37 -6.23 -21.89
CA PRO A 244 2.01 -6.60 -20.63
C PRO A 244 3.29 -5.83 -20.25
N TYR A 245 3.96 -5.16 -21.18
CA TYR A 245 5.29 -4.53 -20.97
C TYR A 245 5.34 -3.54 -19.81
N GLY A 246 4.24 -2.83 -19.55
CA GLY A 246 4.14 -1.75 -18.57
C GLY A 246 4.56 -2.18 -17.16
N ASN A 247 4.31 -3.44 -16.76
CA ASN A 247 4.78 -3.94 -15.47
C ASN A 247 6.31 -4.05 -15.41
N LEU A 248 6.95 -4.58 -16.47
CA LEU A 248 8.41 -4.59 -16.57
C LEU A 248 8.98 -3.17 -16.58
N LYS A 249 8.33 -2.26 -17.32
CA LYS A 249 8.69 -0.83 -17.33
C LYS A 249 8.67 -0.23 -15.93
N ARG A 250 7.62 -0.50 -15.13
CA ARG A 250 7.56 0.00 -13.74
C ARG A 250 8.65 -0.64 -12.87
N ILE A 251 8.90 -1.94 -12.97
CA ILE A 251 10.02 -2.59 -12.26
C ILE A 251 11.33 -1.84 -12.51
N VAL A 252 11.67 -1.58 -13.78
CA VAL A 252 12.97 -0.99 -14.13
C VAL A 252 13.06 0.52 -13.85
N GLN A 253 11.93 1.24 -13.77
CA GLN A 253 11.92 2.68 -13.49
C GLN A 253 11.64 3.03 -12.02
N ASP A 254 10.99 2.16 -11.28
CA ASP A 254 10.52 2.46 -9.93
C ASP A 254 11.27 1.63 -8.88
N TYR A 255 11.52 0.34 -9.10
CA TYR A 255 12.12 -0.53 -8.09
C TYR A 255 13.62 -0.81 -8.30
N MET A 256 14.03 -1.00 -9.55
CA MET A 256 15.45 -1.20 -9.89
C MET A 256 16.34 -0.03 -9.42
N PRO A 257 15.94 1.26 -9.50
CA PRO A 257 16.76 2.33 -8.96
C PRO A 257 17.03 2.23 -7.47
N LEU A 258 16.11 1.63 -6.69
CA LEU A 258 16.26 1.51 -5.24
C LEU A 258 17.01 0.25 -4.82
N THR A 259 16.79 -0.85 -5.52
CA THR A 259 17.32 -2.17 -5.15
C THR A 259 18.55 -2.57 -5.98
N GLY A 260 18.71 -2.02 -7.17
CA GLY A 260 19.58 -2.59 -8.19
C GLY A 260 18.95 -3.80 -8.90
N LEU A 261 19.64 -4.35 -9.90
CA LEU A 261 19.16 -5.53 -10.64
C LEU A 261 20.32 -6.30 -11.29
N ARG A 262 20.34 -7.64 -11.14
CA ARG A 262 21.28 -8.52 -11.84
C ARG A 262 20.87 -8.69 -13.30
N ALA A 263 19.66 -9.17 -13.53
CA ALA A 263 19.16 -9.49 -14.86
C ALA A 263 17.63 -9.60 -14.91
N VAL A 264 17.09 -9.52 -16.13
CA VAL A 264 15.74 -9.98 -16.47
C VAL A 264 15.81 -11.44 -16.91
N LEU A 265 15.03 -12.32 -16.26
CA LEU A 265 14.85 -13.72 -16.60
C LEU A 265 13.62 -13.86 -17.50
N TRP A 266 13.83 -14.25 -18.76
CA TRP A 266 12.78 -14.37 -19.78
C TRP A 266 12.39 -15.84 -19.98
N HIS A 267 11.13 -16.17 -19.67
CA HIS A 267 10.55 -17.49 -19.90
C HIS A 267 9.26 -17.36 -20.73
N GLN A 268 9.41 -17.43 -22.05
CA GLN A 268 8.31 -17.36 -23.00
C GLN A 268 8.68 -17.96 -24.34
N GLY A 269 7.68 -18.56 -25.00
CA GLY A 269 7.71 -18.95 -26.40
C GLY A 269 6.65 -20.00 -26.77
N GLU A 270 5.97 -20.61 -25.79
CA GLU A 270 4.95 -21.64 -26.04
C GLU A 270 3.71 -21.07 -26.74
N ALA A 271 3.35 -19.80 -26.49
CA ALA A 271 2.20 -19.15 -27.14
C ALA A 271 2.41 -18.87 -28.64
N GLU A 272 3.66 -18.86 -29.11
CA GLU A 272 4.02 -18.51 -30.50
C GLU A 272 3.46 -19.51 -31.52
N PHE A 273 3.21 -20.76 -31.11
CA PHE A 273 2.61 -21.78 -31.98
C PHE A 273 1.20 -21.39 -32.45
N TYR A 274 0.47 -20.62 -31.64
CA TYR A 274 -0.91 -20.23 -31.91
C TYR A 274 -1.03 -18.84 -32.53
N ASP A 275 0.08 -18.12 -32.66
CA ASP A 275 0.05 -16.76 -33.16
C ASP A 275 -0.15 -16.72 -34.68
N THR A 276 -0.84 -15.68 -35.16
CA THR A 276 -1.24 -15.56 -36.57
C THR A 276 -0.09 -15.22 -37.52
N ASP A 277 1.11 -14.92 -36.99
CA ASP A 277 2.34 -14.69 -37.77
C ASP A 277 3.58 -15.37 -37.13
N PRO A 278 3.63 -16.72 -37.13
CA PRO A 278 4.59 -17.52 -36.36
C PRO A 278 5.98 -17.62 -37.01
N SER A 279 6.33 -16.72 -37.94
CA SER A 279 7.63 -16.80 -38.61
C SER A 279 8.76 -16.32 -37.69
N ALA A 280 9.82 -17.13 -37.57
CA ALA A 280 11.01 -16.87 -36.73
C ALA A 280 11.68 -15.50 -36.92
N ALA A 281 11.35 -14.78 -38.01
CA ALA A 281 11.80 -13.41 -38.24
C ALA A 281 11.17 -12.42 -37.25
N ASN A 282 9.92 -12.64 -36.80
CA ASN A 282 9.24 -11.74 -35.90
C ASN A 282 9.69 -11.91 -34.45
N TYR A 283 9.86 -13.15 -33.95
CA TYR A 283 10.26 -13.39 -32.56
C TYR A 283 11.59 -12.68 -32.21
N PHE A 284 12.62 -12.85 -33.05
CA PHE A 284 13.92 -12.21 -32.82
C PHE A 284 13.79 -10.69 -32.77
N ASN A 285 13.09 -10.09 -33.75
CA ASN A 285 12.93 -8.63 -33.85
C ASN A 285 12.10 -8.07 -32.70
N ASP A 286 11.02 -8.76 -32.31
CA ASP A 286 10.13 -8.34 -31.24
C ASP A 286 10.84 -8.44 -29.89
N LEU A 287 11.52 -9.55 -29.60
CA LEU A 287 12.25 -9.70 -28.33
C LEU A 287 13.43 -8.74 -28.26
N GLN A 288 14.17 -8.55 -29.36
CA GLN A 288 15.22 -7.52 -29.44
C GLN A 288 14.64 -6.12 -29.15
N THR A 289 13.44 -5.82 -29.66
CA THR A 289 12.77 -4.54 -29.41
C THR A 289 12.39 -4.38 -27.94
N VAL A 290 11.83 -5.40 -27.31
CA VAL A 290 11.49 -5.40 -25.87
C VAL A 290 12.74 -5.23 -25.02
N ILE A 291 13.82 -5.96 -25.32
CA ILE A 291 15.11 -5.83 -24.63
C ILE A 291 15.64 -4.41 -24.76
N ARG A 292 15.70 -3.87 -25.98
CA ARG A 292 16.18 -2.50 -26.25
C ARG A 292 15.34 -1.46 -25.51
N GLN A 293 14.02 -1.58 -25.55
CA GLN A 293 13.12 -0.64 -24.88
C GLN A 293 13.30 -0.69 -23.36
N SER A 294 13.40 -1.88 -22.77
CA SER A 294 13.65 -2.03 -21.33
C SER A 294 14.95 -1.36 -20.89
N ARG A 295 16.01 -1.47 -21.70
CA ARG A 295 17.31 -0.82 -21.46
C ARG A 295 17.23 0.69 -21.57
N GLN A 296 16.45 1.20 -22.52
CA GLN A 296 16.19 2.64 -22.66
C GLN A 296 15.39 3.18 -21.47
N ASP A 297 14.32 2.50 -21.08
CA ASP A 297 13.49 2.89 -19.94
C ASP A 297 14.28 2.83 -18.62
N ALA A 298 15.22 1.90 -18.49
CA ALA A 298 16.15 1.76 -17.38
C ALA A 298 17.31 2.77 -17.38
N GLY A 299 17.63 3.37 -18.53
CA GLY A 299 18.87 4.12 -18.73
C GLY A 299 20.14 3.28 -18.55
N TYR A 300 20.05 1.96 -18.71
CA TYR A 300 21.15 1.03 -18.45
C TYR A 300 21.10 -0.21 -19.35
N ASN A 301 22.27 -0.69 -19.78
CA ASN A 301 22.40 -1.91 -20.57
C ASN A 301 22.23 -3.17 -19.69
N MET A 302 21.03 -3.40 -19.15
CA MET A 302 20.72 -4.52 -18.26
C MET A 302 20.95 -5.88 -18.94
N ALA A 303 21.43 -6.85 -18.16
CA ALA A 303 21.56 -8.23 -18.61
C ALA A 303 20.18 -8.89 -18.75
N TRP A 304 20.05 -9.76 -19.76
CA TRP A 304 18.88 -10.60 -19.96
C TRP A 304 19.30 -12.06 -20.02
N VAL A 305 18.50 -12.96 -19.49
CA VAL A 305 18.71 -14.42 -19.55
C VAL A 305 17.51 -15.04 -20.22
N VAL A 306 17.70 -15.62 -21.40
CA VAL A 306 16.60 -16.08 -22.27
C VAL A 306 16.54 -17.60 -22.24
N ALA A 307 15.47 -18.15 -21.67
CA ALA A 307 15.20 -19.59 -21.74
C ALA A 307 14.90 -20.01 -23.18
N ARG A 308 15.22 -21.27 -23.50
CA ARG A 308 14.67 -21.94 -24.68
C ARG A 308 13.37 -22.62 -24.26
N ALA A 309 12.26 -22.08 -24.72
CA ALA A 309 10.91 -22.46 -24.30
C ALA A 309 9.97 -22.37 -25.48
N SER A 310 9.38 -23.49 -25.86
CA SER A 310 8.44 -23.59 -26.98
C SER A 310 7.47 -24.77 -26.88
N MET A 311 7.65 -25.65 -25.89
CA MET A 311 6.87 -26.86 -25.72
C MET A 311 5.38 -26.59 -25.44
N ASP A 312 4.52 -27.13 -26.30
CA ASP A 312 3.07 -27.14 -26.17
C ASP A 312 2.49 -28.51 -26.59
N ASN A 313 1.37 -28.93 -25.99
CA ASN A 313 0.81 -30.26 -26.22
C ASN A 313 0.35 -30.50 -27.66
N ASN A 314 -0.03 -29.47 -28.42
CA ASN A 314 -0.40 -29.64 -29.82
C ASN A 314 0.82 -29.97 -30.68
N LEU A 315 2.03 -29.53 -30.31
CA LEU A 315 3.27 -29.94 -30.99
C LEU A 315 3.54 -31.43 -30.75
N TYR A 316 3.41 -31.87 -29.51
CA TYR A 316 3.67 -33.26 -29.14
C TYR A 316 2.59 -34.21 -29.65
N ALA A 317 1.31 -33.88 -29.44
CA ALA A 317 0.19 -34.72 -29.83
C ALA A 317 0.00 -34.83 -31.35
N ASN A 318 0.22 -33.74 -32.10
CA ASN A 318 0.00 -33.74 -33.55
C ASN A 318 1.25 -34.11 -34.35
N TYR A 319 2.46 -33.87 -33.83
CA TYR A 319 3.71 -34.02 -34.58
C TYR A 319 4.79 -34.84 -33.88
N GLY A 320 4.58 -35.29 -32.62
CA GLY A 320 5.60 -36.01 -31.85
C GLY A 320 6.83 -35.16 -31.51
N LEU A 321 6.72 -33.83 -31.62
CA LEU A 321 7.80 -32.89 -31.37
C LEU A 321 7.77 -32.41 -29.92
N THR A 322 8.96 -32.29 -29.31
CA THR A 322 9.10 -31.74 -27.96
C THR A 322 9.51 -30.27 -27.97
N HIS A 323 9.74 -29.68 -29.14
CA HIS A 323 10.10 -28.28 -29.33
C HIS A 323 9.59 -27.76 -30.68
N TYR A 324 9.43 -26.45 -30.79
CA TYR A 324 9.12 -25.72 -32.02
C TYR A 324 10.36 -24.95 -32.49
N GLU A 325 11.07 -25.55 -33.44
CA GLU A 325 12.39 -25.10 -33.88
C GLU A 325 12.45 -23.62 -34.32
N PRO A 326 11.46 -23.05 -35.03
CA PRO A 326 11.47 -21.62 -35.35
C PRO A 326 11.64 -20.69 -34.14
N VAL A 327 11.03 -21.01 -33.01
CA VAL A 327 11.12 -20.21 -31.77
C VAL A 327 12.45 -20.44 -31.07
N VAL A 328 12.88 -21.69 -30.94
CA VAL A 328 14.16 -22.05 -30.28
C VAL A 328 15.35 -21.46 -31.05
N SER A 329 15.34 -21.55 -32.38
CA SER A 329 16.33 -20.90 -33.26
C SER A 329 16.34 -19.38 -33.08
N ALA A 330 15.18 -18.73 -32.95
CA ALA A 330 15.10 -17.29 -32.71
C ALA A 330 15.61 -16.89 -31.33
N GLN A 331 15.28 -17.65 -30.27
CA GLN A 331 15.81 -17.46 -28.91
C GLN A 331 17.33 -17.58 -28.90
N ASN A 332 17.88 -18.62 -29.54
CA ASN A 332 19.33 -18.79 -29.70
C ASN A 332 19.96 -17.59 -30.43
N ARG A 333 19.33 -17.12 -31.51
CA ARG A 333 19.80 -15.96 -32.27
C ARG A 333 19.80 -14.68 -31.43
N VAL A 334 18.80 -14.46 -30.57
CA VAL A 334 18.76 -13.31 -29.65
C VAL A 334 19.97 -13.35 -28.73
N VAL A 335 20.25 -14.50 -28.11
CA VAL A 335 21.41 -14.65 -27.21
C VAL A 335 22.74 -14.41 -27.95
N GLN A 336 22.86 -14.89 -29.19
CA GLN A 336 24.10 -14.77 -29.98
C GLN A 336 24.35 -13.37 -30.57
N GLN A 337 23.29 -12.64 -30.92
CA GLN A 337 23.39 -11.39 -31.69
C GLN A 337 23.05 -10.13 -30.89
N VAL A 338 22.35 -10.25 -29.76
CA VAL A 338 22.02 -9.10 -28.90
C VAL A 338 23.04 -9.04 -27.75
N PRO A 339 23.81 -7.95 -27.60
CA PRO A 339 24.80 -7.84 -26.53
C PRO A 339 24.17 -7.94 -25.15
N ASN A 340 24.95 -8.46 -24.19
CA ASN A 340 24.55 -8.62 -22.78
C ASN A 340 23.25 -9.44 -22.61
N VAL A 341 23.08 -10.46 -23.44
CA VAL A 341 22.04 -11.49 -23.32
C VAL A 341 22.73 -12.83 -23.15
N PHE A 342 22.23 -13.64 -22.22
CA PHE A 342 22.80 -14.92 -21.83
C PHE A 342 21.79 -16.04 -22.04
N TYR A 343 22.29 -17.26 -22.21
CA TYR A 343 21.45 -18.45 -22.27
C TYR A 343 20.81 -18.70 -20.90
N GLY A 344 19.47 -18.81 -20.87
CA GLY A 344 18.71 -19.50 -19.83
C GLY A 344 18.49 -20.97 -20.21
N PRO A 345 17.85 -21.79 -19.36
CA PRO A 345 17.72 -23.24 -19.58
C PRO A 345 16.96 -23.62 -20.86
N ASP A 346 17.24 -24.81 -21.39
CA ASP A 346 16.32 -25.48 -22.33
C ASP A 346 15.25 -26.17 -21.51
N THR A 347 14.04 -25.63 -21.60
CA THR A 347 12.90 -26.06 -20.82
C THR A 347 12.08 -27.11 -21.56
N ASP A 348 12.27 -27.25 -22.86
CA ASP A 348 11.51 -28.16 -23.74
C ASP A 348 11.86 -29.64 -23.49
N ILE A 349 13.03 -29.88 -22.90
CA ILE A 349 13.48 -31.21 -22.47
C ILE A 349 13.07 -31.57 -21.03
N ILE A 350 12.42 -30.65 -20.30
CA ILE A 350 12.08 -30.84 -18.88
C ILE A 350 10.62 -31.31 -18.75
N GLN A 351 10.42 -32.34 -17.92
CA GLN A 351 9.12 -32.92 -17.58
C GLN A 351 8.29 -33.32 -18.82
N MET A 352 8.79 -34.27 -19.60
CA MET A 352 8.09 -34.77 -20.78
C MET A 352 7.43 -36.14 -20.52
N PRO A 353 6.12 -36.30 -20.78
CA PRO A 353 5.14 -35.26 -21.13
C PRO A 353 4.73 -34.41 -19.91
N ARG A 354 4.30 -33.17 -20.14
CA ARG A 354 3.72 -32.29 -19.11
C ARG A 354 2.24 -32.65 -18.87
N THR A 355 1.75 -32.51 -17.64
CA THR A 355 0.40 -32.97 -17.23
C THR A 355 -0.74 -32.39 -18.07
N ASP A 356 -0.70 -31.09 -18.37
CA ASP A 356 -1.62 -30.43 -19.31
C ASP A 356 -0.96 -30.14 -20.67
N GLY A 357 0.29 -30.56 -20.84
CA GLY A 357 1.06 -30.35 -22.04
C GLY A 357 1.92 -29.12 -22.17
N VAL A 358 1.73 -28.16 -21.28
CA VAL A 358 2.37 -26.85 -21.41
C VAL A 358 3.04 -26.46 -20.11
N HIS A 359 2.39 -26.69 -18.97
CA HIS A 359 2.87 -26.15 -17.71
C HIS A 359 3.60 -27.22 -16.89
N PHE A 360 4.57 -26.78 -16.11
CA PHE A 360 5.28 -27.62 -15.16
C PHE A 360 4.44 -27.93 -13.92
N SER A 361 4.67 -29.07 -13.28
CA SER A 361 4.01 -29.49 -12.01
C SER A 361 4.90 -30.44 -11.23
N GLY A 362 4.63 -30.63 -9.93
CA GLY A 362 5.39 -31.54 -9.05
C GLY A 362 6.91 -31.50 -9.27
N ASN A 363 7.50 -32.64 -9.61
CA ASN A 363 8.94 -32.77 -9.85
C ASN A 363 9.47 -31.91 -11.00
N GLY A 364 8.65 -31.54 -11.98
CA GLY A 364 9.07 -30.65 -13.06
C GLY A 364 9.37 -29.22 -12.60
N LEU A 365 8.69 -28.73 -11.56
CA LEU A 365 9.03 -27.45 -10.94
C LEU A 365 10.40 -27.49 -10.26
N ILE A 366 10.75 -28.64 -9.67
CA ILE A 366 12.07 -28.87 -9.06
C ILE A 366 13.15 -28.87 -10.14
N GLN A 367 12.94 -29.65 -11.21
CA GLN A 367 13.87 -29.73 -12.34
C GLN A 367 14.05 -28.38 -13.02
N LEU A 368 12.98 -27.61 -13.23
CA LEU A 368 13.04 -26.28 -13.82
C LEU A 368 13.84 -25.30 -12.95
N GLY A 369 13.61 -25.30 -11.64
CA GLY A 369 14.33 -24.44 -10.72
C GLY A 369 15.83 -24.77 -10.63
N ASP A 370 16.17 -26.06 -10.64
CA ASP A 370 17.57 -26.53 -10.70
C ASP A 370 18.22 -26.13 -12.04
N ALA A 371 17.52 -26.31 -13.17
CA ALA A 371 18.02 -25.93 -14.50
C ALA A 371 18.29 -24.42 -14.62
N TRP A 372 17.41 -23.56 -14.10
CA TRP A 372 17.69 -22.13 -14.05
C TRP A 372 18.92 -21.80 -13.21
N ASN A 373 19.08 -22.41 -12.04
CA ASN A 373 20.27 -22.25 -11.21
C ASN A 373 21.57 -22.64 -11.94
N ASP A 374 21.53 -23.71 -12.73
CA ASP A 374 22.69 -24.20 -13.48
C ASP A 374 23.10 -23.23 -14.59
N PHE A 375 22.13 -22.60 -15.26
CA PHE A 375 22.39 -21.60 -16.31
C PHE A 375 22.80 -20.22 -15.75
N LEU A 376 22.34 -19.87 -14.55
CA LEU A 376 22.90 -18.77 -13.76
C LEU A 376 24.25 -19.19 -13.15
N SER A 377 25.18 -19.66 -13.98
CA SER A 377 26.48 -20.21 -13.59
C SER A 377 27.44 -19.15 -13.06
N ASP A 378 28.60 -19.60 -12.55
CA ASP A 378 29.69 -18.69 -12.18
C ASP A 378 30.18 -17.84 -13.35
N ASP A 379 30.11 -18.36 -14.58
CA ASP A 379 30.45 -17.60 -15.79
C ASP A 379 29.43 -16.48 -16.04
N PHE A 380 28.13 -16.77 -15.88
CA PHE A 380 27.10 -15.75 -15.91
C PHE A 380 27.36 -14.66 -14.87
N PHE A 381 27.60 -15.01 -13.60
CA PHE A 381 27.84 -14.02 -12.54
C PHE A 381 29.12 -13.21 -12.75
N ARG A 382 30.13 -13.77 -13.41
CA ARG A 382 31.37 -13.06 -13.76
C ARG A 382 31.15 -12.05 -14.89
N ASN A 383 30.34 -12.41 -15.89
CA ASN A 383 30.20 -11.65 -17.13
C ASN A 383 28.98 -10.71 -17.16
N ALA A 384 27.90 -11.02 -16.44
CA ALA A 384 26.75 -10.15 -16.32
C ALA A 384 27.08 -8.98 -15.39
N THR A 385 27.02 -7.75 -15.91
CA THR A 385 27.29 -6.53 -15.13
C THR A 385 26.00 -6.01 -14.48
N PRO A 386 25.86 -6.07 -13.15
CA PRO A 386 24.63 -5.64 -12.46
C PRO A 386 24.42 -4.15 -12.51
N TYR A 387 23.15 -3.76 -12.45
CA TYR A 387 22.78 -2.40 -12.11
C TYR A 387 22.87 -2.21 -10.59
N PRO A 388 23.69 -1.28 -10.07
CA PRO A 388 23.74 -1.01 -8.65
C PRO A 388 22.54 -0.15 -8.19
N PRO A 389 22.10 -0.27 -6.93
CA PRO A 389 21.15 0.67 -6.36
C PRO A 389 21.68 2.11 -6.44
N GLN A 390 20.78 3.05 -6.67
CA GLN A 390 21.05 4.48 -6.75
C GLN A 390 20.79 5.16 -5.40
N THR A 391 21.18 6.44 -5.31
CA THR A 391 20.84 7.24 -4.13
C THR A 391 19.31 7.39 -4.03
N ALA A 392 18.79 7.18 -2.83
CA ALA A 392 17.42 7.48 -2.48
C ALA A 392 17.44 8.58 -1.41
N ASP A 393 16.90 9.74 -1.76
CA ASP A 393 16.64 10.82 -0.82
C ASP A 393 15.20 10.79 -0.36
N VAL A 394 14.88 11.54 0.68
CA VAL A 394 13.55 11.59 1.29
C VAL A 394 12.94 12.98 1.22
N ALA A 395 11.61 13.01 1.17
CA ALA A 395 10.75 14.16 1.35
C ALA A 395 9.52 13.71 2.15
N ASP A 396 8.68 14.66 2.56
CA ASP A 396 7.44 14.43 3.28
C ASP A 396 6.36 15.19 2.51
N LEU A 397 5.43 14.46 1.90
CA LEU A 397 4.45 15.00 0.97
C LEU A 397 3.02 14.64 1.38
N THR A 398 2.27 15.64 1.81
CA THR A 398 0.85 15.50 2.11
C THR A 398 -0.04 16.03 0.98
N MET A 399 -1.22 15.42 0.79
CA MET A 399 -2.23 15.85 -0.18
C MET A 399 -3.49 16.39 0.50
N SER A 400 -4.08 17.43 -0.09
CA SER A 400 -5.49 17.77 0.16
C SER A 400 -6.24 18.02 -1.14
N LEU A 401 -7.55 17.73 -1.12
CA LEU A 401 -8.46 18.04 -2.21
C LEU A 401 -9.52 19.04 -1.76
N ILE A 402 -9.75 20.05 -2.59
CA ILE A 402 -10.84 21.01 -2.40
C ILE A 402 -11.65 21.18 -3.68
N VAL A 403 -12.92 21.53 -3.51
CA VAL A 403 -13.80 21.98 -4.58
C VAL A 403 -14.14 23.45 -4.34
N ASP A 404 -14.27 24.24 -5.41
CA ASP A 404 -14.71 25.62 -5.30
C ASP A 404 -16.11 25.71 -4.69
N ARG A 405 -16.97 24.72 -4.98
CA ARG A 405 -18.36 24.67 -4.50
C ARG A 405 -18.79 23.23 -4.16
N PRO A 406 -19.24 22.97 -2.92
CA PRO A 406 -19.70 21.64 -2.50
C PRO A 406 -21.14 21.31 -2.92
N ALA A 407 -21.91 22.27 -3.44
CA ALA A 407 -23.26 22.08 -3.95
C ALA A 407 -23.43 22.84 -5.27
N LEU A 408 -23.89 22.15 -6.32
CA LEU A 408 -24.00 22.67 -7.67
C LEU A 408 -25.45 22.89 -8.08
N GLU A 409 -25.68 23.99 -8.80
CA GLU A 409 -26.92 24.21 -9.55
C GLU A 409 -26.90 23.41 -10.87
N THR A 410 -28.06 23.29 -11.51
CA THR A 410 -28.25 22.55 -12.76
C THR A 410 -27.22 22.92 -13.83
N ASN A 411 -26.53 21.90 -14.35
CA ASN A 411 -25.53 22.01 -15.42
C ASN A 411 -24.29 22.89 -15.12
N GLN A 412 -23.98 23.17 -13.85
CA GLN A 412 -22.75 23.92 -13.54
C GLN A 412 -21.54 23.00 -13.38
N PRO A 413 -20.38 23.35 -13.97
CA PRO A 413 -19.13 22.68 -13.68
C PRO A 413 -18.63 23.04 -12.28
N VAL A 414 -17.80 22.16 -11.71
CA VAL A 414 -17.10 22.36 -10.45
C VAL A 414 -15.60 22.31 -10.71
N THR A 415 -14.87 23.21 -10.07
CA THR A 415 -13.41 23.23 -10.10
C THR A 415 -12.89 22.42 -8.93
N VAL A 416 -12.10 21.40 -9.23
CA VAL A 416 -11.37 20.60 -8.25
C VAL A 416 -9.93 21.09 -8.22
N THR A 417 -9.42 21.32 -7.01
CA THR A 417 -8.02 21.68 -6.77
C THR A 417 -7.35 20.57 -5.97
N ILE A 418 -6.26 20.04 -6.51
CA ILE A 418 -5.32 19.15 -5.82
C ILE A 418 -4.22 20.03 -5.24
N ASN A 419 -4.08 20.03 -3.93
CA ASN A 419 -2.97 20.64 -3.22
C ASN A 419 -2.01 19.54 -2.76
N VAL A 420 -0.72 19.73 -3.00
CA VAL A 420 0.34 18.91 -2.42
C VAL A 420 1.28 19.83 -1.65
N THR A 421 1.52 19.53 -0.37
CA THR A 421 2.45 20.27 0.49
C THR A 421 3.69 19.44 0.71
N ASN A 422 4.87 20.06 0.64
CA ASN A 422 6.13 19.46 1.03
C ASN A 422 6.50 19.95 2.43
N GLU A 423 6.40 19.08 3.42
CA GLU A 423 6.67 19.39 4.83
C GLU A 423 8.15 19.22 5.20
N SER A 424 8.94 18.67 4.28
CA SER A 424 10.36 18.41 4.47
C SER A 424 11.25 19.63 4.14
N PRO A 425 12.51 19.62 4.61
CA PRO A 425 13.52 20.61 4.25
C PRO A 425 14.18 20.37 2.88
N GLN A 426 13.79 19.31 2.16
CA GLN A 426 14.35 18.95 0.86
C GLN A 426 13.40 19.35 -0.27
N THR A 427 13.95 19.76 -1.42
CA THR A 427 13.12 20.01 -2.61
C THR A 427 12.59 18.69 -3.17
N ALA A 428 11.28 18.55 -3.25
CA ALA A 428 10.64 17.42 -3.92
C ALA A 428 10.55 17.67 -5.43
N MET A 429 10.85 16.65 -6.24
CA MET A 429 10.86 16.75 -7.71
C MET A 429 9.99 15.70 -8.36
N ASN A 430 9.41 16.05 -9.51
CA ASN A 430 8.57 15.16 -10.32
C ASN A 430 7.46 14.50 -9.50
N VAL A 431 6.78 15.28 -8.64
CA VAL A 431 5.66 14.78 -7.83
C VAL A 431 4.50 14.49 -8.76
N ARG A 432 4.20 13.20 -8.95
CA ARG A 432 3.12 12.72 -9.80
C ARG A 432 1.90 12.47 -8.94
N VAL A 433 0.77 13.01 -9.36
CA VAL A 433 -0.52 12.79 -8.70
C VAL A 433 -1.50 12.18 -9.67
N ARG A 434 -2.50 11.49 -9.12
CA ARG A 434 -3.71 11.18 -9.87
C ARG A 434 -4.95 11.47 -9.04
N CYS A 435 -6.05 11.78 -9.71
CA CYS A 435 -7.35 11.94 -9.10
C CYS A 435 -8.38 11.09 -9.86
N GLY A 436 -8.96 10.12 -9.15
CA GLY A 436 -10.02 9.28 -9.67
C GLY A 436 -11.34 10.05 -9.72
N LEU A 437 -12.00 9.99 -10.86
CA LEU A 437 -13.32 10.53 -11.09
C LEU A 437 -14.33 9.38 -10.98
N PRO A 438 -15.31 9.48 -10.07
CA PRO A 438 -16.35 8.48 -9.97
C PRO A 438 -17.25 8.47 -11.23
N ALA A 439 -18.01 7.39 -11.42
CA ALA A 439 -18.95 7.31 -12.53
C ALA A 439 -19.96 8.48 -12.52
N GLY A 440 -20.41 8.91 -13.71
CA GLY A 440 -21.31 10.05 -13.86
C GLY A 440 -20.63 11.42 -13.80
N LEU A 441 -19.29 11.46 -13.86
CA LEU A 441 -18.51 12.69 -13.84
C LEU A 441 -17.69 12.85 -15.12
N THR A 442 -17.88 13.97 -15.82
CA THR A 442 -17.18 14.29 -17.07
C THR A 442 -16.04 15.27 -16.80
N PHE A 443 -14.83 14.94 -17.22
CA PHE A 443 -13.71 15.89 -17.26
C PHE A 443 -13.91 16.92 -18.36
N LEU A 444 -13.80 18.21 -18.04
CA LEU A 444 -13.94 19.30 -19.00
C LEU A 444 -12.58 19.87 -19.43
N SER A 445 -11.74 20.22 -18.46
CA SER A 445 -10.45 20.88 -18.74
C SER A 445 -9.51 20.84 -17.54
N GLY A 446 -8.21 20.88 -17.78
CA GLY A 446 -7.20 21.09 -16.74
C GLY A 446 -5.87 21.45 -17.41
N SER A 447 -5.23 22.53 -16.97
CA SER A 447 -3.98 23.01 -17.60
C SER A 447 -2.81 22.09 -17.21
N GLY A 448 -2.09 21.55 -18.20
CA GLY A 448 -0.97 20.64 -17.95
C GLY A 448 -1.37 19.28 -17.36
N LEU A 449 -2.67 18.96 -17.38
CA LEU A 449 -3.21 17.70 -16.89
C LEU A 449 -3.64 16.82 -18.06
N SER A 450 -3.58 15.51 -17.85
CA SER A 450 -4.15 14.53 -18.78
C SER A 450 -5.30 13.80 -18.13
N HIS A 451 -6.33 13.46 -18.90
CA HIS A 451 -7.46 12.68 -18.42
C HIS A 451 -7.63 11.45 -19.31
N GLN A 452 -7.62 10.28 -18.69
CA GLN A 452 -7.88 9.02 -19.36
C GLN A 452 -8.60 8.08 -18.41
N ARG A 453 -9.69 7.46 -18.89
CA ARG A 453 -10.41 6.39 -18.18
C ARG A 453 -10.92 6.79 -16.78
N GLY A 454 -11.45 8.00 -16.66
CA GLY A 454 -11.96 8.50 -15.39
C GLY A 454 -10.86 8.80 -14.38
N VAL A 455 -9.61 8.97 -14.82
CA VAL A 455 -8.50 9.37 -13.96
C VAL A 455 -7.81 10.58 -14.56
N VAL A 456 -7.65 11.63 -13.74
CA VAL A 456 -6.88 12.82 -14.06
C VAL A 456 -5.47 12.64 -13.52
N PHE A 457 -4.46 12.85 -14.35
CA PHE A 457 -3.04 12.75 -13.99
C PHE A 457 -2.38 14.12 -14.09
N GLY A 458 -1.50 14.41 -13.12
CA GLY A 458 -0.73 15.64 -13.08
C GLY A 458 0.69 15.42 -12.56
N VAL A 459 1.55 16.39 -12.86
CA VAL A 459 2.94 16.42 -12.39
C VAL A 459 3.25 17.81 -11.87
N ILE A 460 3.78 17.90 -10.65
CA ILE A 460 4.40 19.10 -10.10
C ILE A 460 5.92 18.89 -10.28
N PRO A 461 6.58 19.62 -11.21
CA PRO A 461 7.98 19.34 -11.56
C PRO A 461 8.94 19.57 -10.40
N THR A 462 8.70 20.60 -9.61
CA THR A 462 9.50 20.96 -8.43
C THR A 462 8.58 21.56 -7.37
N LEU A 463 8.82 21.19 -6.12
CA LEU A 463 8.12 21.69 -4.95
C LEU A 463 9.15 22.01 -3.86
N ALA A 464 9.33 23.30 -3.58
CA ALA A 464 10.33 23.78 -2.64
C ALA A 464 10.05 23.29 -1.21
N PRO A 465 11.05 23.31 -0.32
CA PRO A 465 10.85 23.01 1.09
C PRO A 465 9.74 23.85 1.72
N SER A 466 8.93 23.23 2.59
CA SER A 466 7.85 23.89 3.34
C SER A 466 6.87 24.70 2.47
N SER A 467 6.59 24.21 1.27
CA SER A 467 5.75 24.91 0.28
C SER A 467 4.66 23.99 -0.30
N ALA A 468 3.62 24.61 -0.86
CA ALA A 468 2.52 23.89 -1.49
C ALA A 468 2.43 24.16 -3.00
N GLY A 469 2.15 23.12 -3.78
CA GLY A 469 1.87 23.16 -5.21
C GLY A 469 0.41 22.81 -5.48
N GLN A 470 -0.18 23.43 -6.50
CA GLN A 470 -1.59 23.24 -6.82
C GLN A 470 -1.79 22.82 -8.28
N LEU A 471 -2.74 21.91 -8.49
CA LEU A 471 -3.21 21.50 -9.81
C LEU A 471 -4.73 21.62 -9.85
N THR A 472 -5.26 22.30 -10.85
CA THR A 472 -6.70 22.57 -10.97
C THR A 472 -7.29 21.97 -12.23
N PHE A 473 -8.49 21.39 -12.11
CA PHE A 473 -9.27 20.91 -13.25
C PHE A 473 -10.77 21.11 -13.01
N MET A 474 -11.52 21.19 -14.10
CA MET A 474 -12.96 21.30 -14.09
C MET A 474 -13.61 19.97 -14.48
N VAL A 475 -14.64 19.61 -13.73
CA VAL A 475 -15.50 18.47 -14.01
C VAL A 475 -16.95 18.89 -13.98
N GLN A 476 -17.81 18.10 -14.64
CA GLN A 476 -19.24 18.33 -14.67
C GLN A 476 -19.99 17.03 -14.42
N PRO A 477 -20.91 16.99 -13.44
CA PRO A 477 -21.74 15.81 -13.21
C PRO A 477 -22.77 15.65 -14.34
N THR A 478 -23.01 14.40 -14.76
CA THR A 478 -23.98 14.06 -15.82
C THR A 478 -25.36 13.72 -15.30
N GLN A 479 -25.48 13.48 -13.99
CA GLN A 479 -26.73 13.13 -13.31
C GLN A 479 -26.75 13.61 -11.87
N THR A 480 -27.92 13.66 -11.24
CA THR A 480 -28.00 14.06 -9.83
C THR A 480 -27.37 13.01 -8.93
N GLY A 481 -26.71 13.46 -7.86
CA GLY A 481 -26.03 12.60 -6.90
C GLY A 481 -24.97 13.32 -6.07
N THR A 482 -24.35 12.55 -5.18
CA THR A 482 -23.15 12.95 -4.42
C THR A 482 -21.94 12.31 -5.06
N TYR A 483 -20.92 13.10 -5.38
CA TYR A 483 -19.70 12.64 -6.03
C TYR A 483 -18.55 12.70 -5.03
N ILE A 484 -17.89 11.58 -4.80
CA ILE A 484 -16.70 11.45 -3.95
C ILE A 484 -15.52 11.18 -4.86
N LEU A 485 -14.63 12.17 -4.95
CA LEU A 485 -13.38 12.08 -5.69
C LEU A 485 -12.27 11.70 -4.73
N VAL A 486 -11.27 10.99 -5.26
CA VAL A 486 -10.10 10.62 -4.47
C VAL A 486 -8.84 10.94 -5.25
N GLY A 487 -7.95 11.70 -4.61
CA GLY A 487 -6.62 12.03 -5.10
C GLY A 487 -5.59 11.24 -4.32
N GLU A 488 -4.50 10.88 -4.98
CA GLU A 488 -3.31 10.29 -4.35
C GLU A 488 -2.04 10.78 -5.03
N ILE A 489 -0.96 10.90 -4.26
CA ILE A 489 0.40 11.00 -4.76
C ILE A 489 0.80 9.59 -5.23
N VAL A 490 1.29 9.50 -6.46
CA VAL A 490 1.68 8.23 -7.08
C VAL A 490 3.17 7.97 -6.92
N LYS A 491 4.00 9.02 -7.01
CA LYS A 491 5.46 8.94 -6.86
C LYS A 491 6.06 10.35 -6.83
N ALA A 492 7.16 10.53 -6.11
CA ALA A 492 8.12 11.61 -6.32
C ALA A 492 9.52 11.05 -6.62
N SER A 493 10.48 11.93 -6.94
CA SER A 493 11.89 11.53 -7.10
C SER A 493 12.50 11.11 -5.75
N GLN A 494 12.05 11.75 -4.68
CA GLN A 494 12.33 11.41 -3.29
C GLN A 494 11.32 10.37 -2.79
N LEU A 495 11.74 9.54 -1.84
CA LEU A 495 10.84 8.67 -1.09
C LEU A 495 10.08 9.49 -0.04
N ASP A 496 8.81 9.16 0.15
CA ASP A 496 8.02 9.72 1.23
C ASP A 496 8.42 9.09 2.58
N THR A 497 8.45 9.87 3.65
CA THR A 497 8.98 9.43 4.96
C THR A 497 8.00 8.69 5.83
N ASP A 498 6.72 8.98 5.70
CA ASP A 498 5.64 8.43 6.53
C ASP A 498 4.48 7.89 5.68
N SER A 499 4.51 8.13 4.37
CA SER A 499 3.60 7.52 3.41
C SER A 499 4.28 6.54 2.42
N ARG A 500 3.47 5.78 1.70
CA ARG A 500 3.82 4.82 0.66
C ARG A 500 3.02 5.10 -0.61
N PRO A 501 3.34 6.18 -1.34
CA PRO A 501 2.69 6.54 -2.59
C PRO A 501 2.35 5.35 -3.49
N ASN A 502 1.16 5.41 -4.11
CA ASN A 502 0.60 4.43 -5.04
C ASN A 502 -0.04 3.17 -4.43
N THR A 503 -0.25 3.12 -3.11
CA THR A 503 -0.98 2.03 -2.41
C THR A 503 -2.47 2.03 -2.70
N SER A 504 -3.06 3.18 -3.07
CA SER A 504 -4.49 3.41 -3.31
C SER A 504 -5.08 4.33 -2.26
N THR A 505 -6.20 3.94 -1.67
CA THR A 505 -7.07 4.84 -0.94
C THR A 505 -7.65 4.10 0.24
N GLY A 506 -7.95 4.81 1.33
CA GLY A 506 -8.52 4.21 2.53
C GLY A 506 -7.51 3.40 3.35
N ASP A 507 -6.21 3.66 3.17
CA ASP A 507 -5.10 3.11 3.95
C ASP A 507 -4.65 4.04 5.10
N GLY A 508 -5.27 5.22 5.21
CA GLY A 508 -5.07 6.16 6.32
C GLY A 508 -3.80 6.99 6.21
N GLN A 509 -3.15 6.99 5.05
CA GLN A 509 -1.94 7.75 4.77
C GLN A 509 -2.29 9.17 4.30
N ASP A 510 -1.33 10.09 4.42
CA ASP A 510 -1.54 11.52 4.16
C ASP A 510 -1.16 11.95 2.73
N ASP A 511 -0.62 11.01 1.94
CA ASP A 511 -0.39 11.13 0.50
C ASP A 511 -1.68 11.03 -0.33
N MET A 512 -2.82 10.85 0.32
CA MET A 512 -4.14 10.76 -0.30
C MET A 512 -5.14 11.73 0.32
N ALA A 513 -6.12 12.15 -0.48
CA ALA A 513 -7.22 12.97 0.00
C ALA A 513 -8.52 12.69 -0.73
N THR A 514 -9.64 12.89 -0.04
CA THR A 514 -10.97 12.81 -0.62
C THR A 514 -11.63 14.18 -0.62
N VAL A 515 -12.47 14.43 -1.62
CA VAL A 515 -13.36 15.58 -1.62
C VAL A 515 -14.72 15.17 -2.15
N GLN A 516 -15.76 15.82 -1.65
CA GLN A 516 -17.12 15.57 -2.09
C GLN A 516 -17.82 16.85 -2.52
N PHE A 517 -18.69 16.72 -3.52
CA PHE A 517 -19.68 17.74 -3.87
C PHE A 517 -20.99 17.07 -4.29
N ARG A 518 -22.06 17.86 -4.34
CA ARG A 518 -23.41 17.38 -4.66
C ARG A 518 -24.01 18.15 -5.82
N TYR A 519 -24.72 17.42 -6.68
CA TYR A 519 -25.60 17.98 -7.70
C TYR A 519 -27.00 17.39 -7.52
N GLY A 520 -27.93 18.17 -6.99
CA GLY A 520 -29.30 17.70 -6.69
C GLY A 520 -29.34 16.55 -5.67
N SER A 521 -30.47 15.82 -5.67
CA SER A 521 -30.67 14.61 -4.86
C SER A 521 -30.49 13.37 -5.72
N GLY A 522 -29.73 12.39 -5.25
CA GLY A 522 -29.43 11.18 -6.01
C GLY A 522 -28.48 10.22 -5.28
N PRO A 523 -28.04 9.14 -5.94
CA PRO A 523 -27.12 8.16 -5.37
C PRO A 523 -25.72 8.74 -5.10
N VAL A 524 -24.90 7.97 -4.38
CA VAL A 524 -23.50 8.29 -4.12
C VAL A 524 -22.62 7.61 -5.17
N PHE A 525 -21.76 8.38 -5.83
CA PHE A 525 -20.76 7.91 -6.77
C PHE A 525 -19.37 8.07 -6.13
N GLY A 526 -18.66 6.97 -5.94
CA GLY A 526 -17.30 6.97 -5.40
C GLY A 526 -16.33 6.23 -6.31
N VAL A 527 -15.03 6.43 -6.06
CA VAL A 527 -13.96 5.68 -6.72
C VAL A 527 -13.70 4.40 -5.92
N PRO A 528 -13.70 3.22 -6.55
CA PRO A 528 -13.38 1.98 -5.85
C PRO A 528 -11.97 1.98 -5.27
N VAL A 529 -11.82 1.44 -4.06
CA VAL A 529 -10.52 1.18 -3.43
C VAL A 529 -9.84 0.00 -4.14
N SER A 530 -8.54 0.12 -4.44
CA SER A 530 -7.77 -0.99 -4.98
C SER A 530 -7.63 -2.11 -3.96
N VAL A 531 -7.61 -3.36 -4.43
CA VAL A 531 -7.25 -4.53 -3.59
C VAL A 531 -5.83 -4.45 -3.02
N ASN A 532 -5.01 -3.53 -3.53
CA ASN A 532 -3.65 -3.30 -3.05
C ASN A 532 -3.53 -2.15 -2.03
N ALA A 533 -4.64 -1.53 -1.61
CA ALA A 533 -4.63 -0.58 -0.51
C ALA A 533 -3.99 -1.24 0.71
N ASP A 534 -3.06 -0.54 1.35
CA ASP A 534 -2.51 -1.03 2.61
C ASP A 534 -3.69 -1.18 3.59
N PRO A 535 -3.81 -2.33 4.27
CA PRO A 535 -4.87 -2.49 5.25
C PRO A 535 -4.66 -1.44 6.33
N LEU A 536 -5.73 -0.74 6.70
CA LEU A 536 -5.72 0.05 7.92
C LEU A 536 -5.19 -0.84 9.05
N PRO A 537 -4.37 -0.30 9.97
CA PRO A 537 -4.11 -0.98 11.22
C PRO A 537 -5.45 -1.47 11.77
N ALA A 538 -5.51 -2.73 12.22
CA ALA A 538 -6.69 -3.18 12.96
C ALA A 538 -6.96 -2.09 14.00
N VAL A 539 -8.15 -1.49 13.97
CA VAL A 539 -8.53 -0.50 14.97
C VAL A 539 -8.32 -1.20 16.29
N ALA A 540 -7.29 -0.80 17.04
CA ALA A 540 -7.07 -1.32 18.36
C ALA A 540 -8.30 -0.88 19.13
N SER A 541 -9.22 -1.80 19.40
CA SER A 541 -10.33 -1.47 20.28
C SER A 541 -9.69 -1.13 21.62
N ASN A 542 -9.82 0.13 22.02
CA ASN A 542 -9.68 0.47 23.43
C ASN A 542 -10.77 -0.23 24.26
N GLN A 543 -11.81 -0.73 23.58
CA GLN A 543 -12.83 -1.62 24.10
C GLN A 543 -12.25 -3.02 24.39
N PRO A 544 -12.34 -3.52 25.62
CA PRO A 544 -12.14 -4.93 25.93
C PRO A 544 -12.95 -5.83 24.97
N ALA A 545 -12.46 -7.03 24.67
CA ALA A 545 -13.24 -7.99 23.90
C ALA A 545 -14.58 -8.27 24.61
N PRO A 546 -15.72 -8.33 23.89
CA PRO A 546 -17.03 -8.51 24.51
C PRO A 546 -17.05 -9.75 25.42
N ASP A 547 -17.37 -9.56 26.71
CA ASP A 547 -17.50 -10.67 27.66
C ASP A 547 -18.82 -11.40 27.40
N PRO A 548 -18.81 -12.71 27.10
CA PRO A 548 -20.02 -13.47 26.84
C PRO A 548 -20.97 -13.57 28.06
N ASN A 549 -20.54 -13.15 29.25
CA ASN A 549 -21.35 -13.14 30.47
C ASN A 549 -21.79 -11.74 30.90
N ARG A 550 -21.60 -10.72 30.06
CA ARG A 550 -21.99 -9.34 30.36
C ARG A 550 -22.73 -8.73 29.16
N ALA A 551 -23.41 -7.62 29.41
CA ALA A 551 -23.77 -6.71 28.34
C ALA A 551 -22.51 -5.93 27.93
N ASP A 552 -22.53 -5.35 26.73
CA ASP A 552 -21.46 -4.48 26.22
C ASP A 552 -22.15 -3.49 25.27
N LEU A 553 -22.48 -2.30 25.79
CA LEU A 553 -23.36 -1.35 25.10
C LEU A 553 -22.57 -0.21 24.46
N SER A 554 -22.84 0.03 23.17
CA SER A 554 -22.30 1.19 22.48
C SER A 554 -23.39 2.06 21.87
N LEU A 555 -23.10 3.35 21.71
CA LEU A 555 -24.00 4.35 21.16
C LEU A 555 -23.46 4.91 19.85
N ALA A 556 -24.31 4.91 18.83
CA ALA A 556 -24.05 5.62 17.58
C ALA A 556 -25.19 6.59 17.25
N MET A 557 -24.89 7.63 16.46
CA MET A 557 -25.88 8.59 15.99
C MET A 557 -25.87 8.71 14.48
N MET A 558 -27.06 8.87 13.90
CA MET A 558 -27.25 9.18 12.48
C MET A 558 -28.27 10.29 12.30
N VAL A 559 -28.18 11.01 11.19
CA VAL A 559 -29.14 12.03 10.79
C VAL A 559 -29.47 11.91 9.31
N ASP A 560 -30.72 12.18 8.96
CA ASP A 560 -31.16 12.16 7.56
C ASP A 560 -30.54 13.30 6.73
N LYS A 561 -30.18 14.43 7.36
CA LYS A 561 -29.54 15.60 6.74
C LYS A 561 -28.49 16.23 7.66
N VAL A 562 -27.25 16.35 7.16
CA VAL A 562 -26.15 17.03 7.87
C VAL A 562 -26.00 18.51 7.52
N ALA A 563 -26.67 19.00 6.47
CA ALA A 563 -26.69 20.43 6.11
C ALA A 563 -28.03 20.82 5.49
N LEU A 564 -28.62 21.94 5.93
CA LEU A 564 -30.01 22.31 5.61
C LEU A 564 -30.32 23.78 5.93
N PRO A 565 -31.32 24.40 5.30
CA PRO A 565 -31.77 25.74 5.69
C PRO A 565 -32.35 25.78 7.11
N VAL A 566 -32.19 26.91 7.79
CA VAL A 566 -32.93 27.21 9.03
C VAL A 566 -34.43 26.96 8.84
N GLY A 567 -35.06 26.28 9.80
CA GLY A 567 -36.48 25.91 9.75
C GLY A 567 -36.79 24.55 9.10
N THR A 568 -35.78 23.85 8.54
CA THR A 568 -35.98 22.53 7.92
C THR A 568 -35.85 21.39 8.95
N PRO A 569 -36.86 20.53 9.15
CA PRO A 569 -36.73 19.40 10.08
C PRO A 569 -35.68 18.36 9.65
N ILE A 570 -34.91 17.88 10.64
CA ILE A 570 -34.08 16.68 10.60
C ILE A 570 -34.72 15.56 11.40
N SER A 571 -34.39 14.33 11.03
CA SER A 571 -34.64 13.10 11.80
C SER A 571 -33.31 12.58 12.32
N VAL A 572 -33.16 12.54 13.64
CA VAL A 572 -31.97 12.03 14.35
C VAL A 572 -32.29 10.65 14.90
N SER A 573 -31.42 9.68 14.64
CA SER A 573 -31.51 8.32 15.16
C SER A 573 -30.35 8.04 16.12
N LEU A 574 -30.67 7.51 17.29
CA LEU A 574 -29.74 6.99 18.29
C LEU A 574 -29.80 5.47 18.26
N ILE A 575 -28.66 4.84 18.05
CA ILE A 575 -28.53 3.40 17.88
C ILE A 575 -27.78 2.87 19.09
N VAL A 576 -28.46 2.09 19.92
CA VAL A 576 -27.85 1.37 21.04
C VAL A 576 -27.54 -0.04 20.55
N ASN A 577 -26.28 -0.38 20.46
CA ASN A 577 -25.81 -1.72 20.11
C ASN A 577 -25.45 -2.49 21.38
N ASN A 578 -25.68 -3.80 21.41
CA ASN A 578 -25.21 -4.69 22.47
C ASN A 578 -24.31 -5.76 21.88
N ALA A 579 -22.99 -5.59 22.00
CA ALA A 579 -22.00 -6.57 21.54
C ALA A 579 -21.80 -7.73 22.53
N GLY A 580 -22.34 -7.61 23.74
CA GLY A 580 -22.15 -8.54 24.85
C GLY A 580 -23.04 -9.78 24.75
N GLY A 581 -22.75 -10.77 25.60
CA GLY A 581 -23.49 -12.04 25.60
C GLY A 581 -24.80 -12.04 26.39
N LEU A 582 -25.09 -11.00 27.19
CA LEU A 582 -26.35 -10.86 27.93
C LEU A 582 -27.28 -9.80 27.32
N PRO A 583 -28.60 -10.05 27.25
CA PRO A 583 -29.56 -9.02 26.87
C PRO A 583 -29.67 -7.93 27.93
N VAL A 584 -30.00 -6.70 27.51
CA VAL A 584 -30.31 -5.58 28.41
C VAL A 584 -31.77 -5.18 28.25
N ASP A 585 -32.56 -5.27 29.31
CA ASP A 585 -34.01 -5.08 29.23
C ASP A 585 -34.43 -3.64 28.88
N ARG A 586 -33.72 -2.64 29.41
CA ARG A 586 -33.99 -1.22 29.17
C ARG A 586 -32.69 -0.42 29.24
N THR A 587 -32.43 0.36 28.20
CA THR A 587 -31.34 1.33 28.15
C THR A 587 -31.90 2.72 27.95
N THR A 588 -31.56 3.64 28.84
CA THR A 588 -31.95 5.05 28.72
C THR A 588 -30.84 5.83 28.05
N VAL A 589 -31.18 6.65 27.06
CA VAL A 589 -30.24 7.44 26.27
C VAL A 589 -30.71 8.88 26.24
N GLY A 590 -29.76 9.82 26.40
CA GLY A 590 -30.00 11.26 26.33
C GLY A 590 -29.19 11.91 25.23
N CYS A 591 -29.84 12.72 24.39
CA CYS A 591 -29.20 13.59 23.40
C CYS A 591 -29.37 15.05 23.81
N GLN A 592 -28.28 15.77 24.06
CA GLN A 592 -28.32 17.18 24.40
C GLN A 592 -28.43 18.04 23.13
N LEU A 593 -29.47 18.85 23.02
CA LEU A 593 -29.64 19.78 21.91
C LEU A 593 -28.82 21.05 22.14
N PRO A 594 -28.01 21.49 21.15
CA PRO A 594 -27.29 22.76 21.23
C PRO A 594 -28.24 23.95 21.02
N ASP A 595 -27.79 25.13 21.48
CA ASP A 595 -28.48 26.39 21.17
C ASP A 595 -28.59 26.60 19.66
N GLY A 596 -29.83 26.73 19.17
CA GLY A 596 -30.12 26.83 17.74
C GLY A 596 -30.71 25.57 17.13
N LEU A 597 -30.96 24.52 17.92
CA LEU A 597 -31.68 23.32 17.50
C LEU A 597 -32.86 23.07 18.44
N THR A 598 -34.08 23.01 17.91
CA THR A 598 -35.31 22.82 18.71
C THR A 598 -35.93 21.46 18.41
N PHE A 599 -36.31 20.70 19.44
CA PHE A 599 -37.06 19.46 19.29
C PHE A 599 -38.42 19.72 18.64
N LEU A 600 -38.80 18.87 17.67
CA LEU A 600 -40.07 18.95 16.96
C LEU A 600 -41.06 17.91 17.52
N ASP A 601 -40.76 16.63 17.33
CA ASP A 601 -41.57 15.52 17.84
C ASP A 601 -40.77 14.20 17.84
N SER A 602 -41.33 13.18 18.49
CA SER A 602 -40.82 11.81 18.47
C SER A 602 -41.90 10.84 18.94
N GLN A 603 -41.85 9.60 18.44
CA GLN A 603 -42.65 8.48 18.94
C GLN A 603 -41.94 7.68 20.05
N THR A 604 -40.61 7.82 20.17
CA THR A 604 -39.76 6.97 21.02
C THR A 604 -38.97 7.75 22.07
N MET A 605 -39.01 9.07 22.02
CA MET A 605 -38.27 9.98 22.89
C MET A 605 -39.11 11.19 23.27
N GLN A 606 -38.73 11.87 24.34
CA GLN A 606 -39.41 13.07 24.84
C GLN A 606 -38.37 14.13 25.25
N LEU A 607 -38.72 15.40 25.07
CA LEU A 607 -37.86 16.51 25.50
C LEU A 607 -38.01 16.74 27.02
N ALA A 608 -36.90 16.72 27.75
CA ALA A 608 -36.82 17.07 29.16
C ALA A 608 -35.73 18.14 29.36
N GLY A 609 -36.13 19.40 29.48
CA GLY A 609 -35.18 20.53 29.45
C GLY A 609 -34.61 20.71 28.04
N ASN A 610 -33.28 20.71 27.91
CA ASN A 610 -32.57 20.73 26.62
C ASN A 610 -32.08 19.35 26.17
N VAL A 611 -32.48 18.27 26.85
CA VAL A 611 -32.08 16.89 26.52
C VAL A 611 -33.29 16.13 26.00
N VAL A 612 -33.15 15.51 24.83
CA VAL A 612 -34.13 14.57 24.28
C VAL A 612 -33.80 13.18 24.80
N ARG A 613 -34.70 12.59 25.58
CA ARG A 613 -34.50 11.30 26.26
C ARG A 613 -35.44 10.22 25.75
N GLY A 614 -34.93 9.01 25.62
CA GLY A 614 -35.73 7.83 25.30
C GLY A 614 -35.23 6.61 26.06
N THR A 615 -36.05 5.56 26.09
CA THR A 615 -35.68 4.28 26.70
C THR A 615 -36.00 3.18 25.70
N THR A 616 -35.01 2.33 25.43
CA THR A 616 -35.18 1.18 24.53
C THR A 616 -36.06 0.10 25.19
N GLY A 617 -36.63 -0.78 24.36
CA GLY A 617 -37.01 -2.12 24.83
C GLY A 617 -35.76 -3.00 25.06
N THR A 618 -35.98 -4.30 25.21
CA THR A 618 -34.87 -5.25 25.37
C THR A 618 -33.93 -5.21 24.17
N VAL A 619 -32.65 -4.92 24.39
CA VAL A 619 -31.57 -5.02 23.41
C VAL A 619 -30.91 -6.39 23.59
N ALA A 620 -31.28 -7.35 22.74
CA ALA A 620 -30.74 -8.69 22.79
C ALA A 620 -29.22 -8.71 22.52
N ALA A 621 -28.53 -9.75 23.01
CA ALA A 621 -27.13 -9.99 22.71
C ALA A 621 -26.86 -9.99 21.20
N GLY A 622 -25.81 -9.31 20.75
CA GLY A 622 -25.44 -9.16 19.34
C GLY A 622 -26.44 -8.38 18.48
N SER A 623 -27.37 -7.64 19.09
CA SER A 623 -28.42 -6.87 18.40
C SER A 623 -28.35 -5.39 18.75
N PHE A 624 -29.17 -4.57 18.07
CA PHE A 624 -29.27 -3.14 18.32
C PHE A 624 -30.74 -2.70 18.46
N SER A 625 -30.96 -1.55 19.11
CA SER A 625 -32.24 -0.85 19.17
C SER A 625 -32.07 0.58 18.70
N ILE A 626 -33.08 1.13 18.01
CA ILE A 626 -33.05 2.50 17.48
C ILE A 626 -34.12 3.34 18.18
N LEU A 627 -33.72 4.50 18.67
CA LEU A 627 -34.60 5.58 19.10
C LEU A 627 -34.47 6.75 18.11
N THR A 628 -35.58 7.42 17.79
CA THR A 628 -35.58 8.46 16.76
C THR A 628 -36.37 9.67 17.23
N PHE A 629 -35.87 10.88 16.98
CA PHE A 629 -36.63 12.12 17.14
C PHE A 629 -36.40 13.06 15.96
N ARG A 630 -37.31 14.01 15.80
CA ARG A 630 -37.15 15.12 14.86
C ARG A 630 -36.79 16.40 15.58
N ALA A 631 -35.93 17.20 14.96
CA ALA A 631 -35.56 18.53 15.44
C ALA A 631 -35.48 19.51 14.26
N VAL A 632 -35.50 20.81 14.54
CA VAL A 632 -35.48 21.87 13.55
C VAL A 632 -34.46 22.93 13.96
N PRO A 633 -33.51 23.31 13.08
CA PRO A 633 -32.58 24.37 13.39
C PRO A 633 -33.29 25.72 13.33
N THR A 634 -32.97 26.62 14.27
CA THR A 634 -33.62 27.93 14.43
C THR A 634 -32.71 29.11 14.10
N LYS A 635 -31.42 28.86 13.85
CA LYS A 635 -30.45 29.88 13.43
C LYS A 635 -29.39 29.30 12.52
N VAL A 636 -28.76 30.16 11.73
CA VAL A 636 -27.59 29.81 10.91
C VAL A 636 -26.43 29.52 11.85
N ALA A 637 -26.01 28.26 11.93
CA ALA A 637 -24.94 27.80 12.81
C ALA A 637 -24.53 26.37 12.45
N THR A 638 -23.31 26.01 12.85
CA THR A 638 -22.95 24.59 13.00
C THR A 638 -23.35 24.14 14.39
N LEU A 639 -24.25 23.15 14.46
CA LEU A 639 -24.91 22.68 15.66
C LEU A 639 -24.41 21.27 15.96
N THR A 640 -23.69 21.10 17.07
CA THR A 640 -23.18 19.80 17.52
C THR A 640 -24.05 19.32 18.68
N MET A 641 -24.64 18.13 18.54
CA MET A 641 -25.43 17.49 19.59
C MET A 641 -24.70 16.23 20.09
N PRO A 642 -24.23 16.23 21.34
CA PRO A 642 -23.71 15.02 21.96
C PRO A 642 -24.86 14.16 22.51
N ALA A 643 -24.66 12.86 22.54
CA ALA A 643 -25.52 11.90 23.22
C ALA A 643 -24.69 10.90 24.03
N GLN A 644 -25.31 10.34 25.06
CA GLN A 644 -24.71 9.30 25.91
C GLN A 644 -25.79 8.30 26.36
N ILE A 645 -25.37 7.08 26.68
CA ILE A 645 -26.18 6.17 27.50
C ILE A 645 -26.19 6.71 28.94
N GLU A 646 -27.39 6.96 29.46
CA GLU A 646 -27.57 7.53 30.81
C GLU A 646 -27.75 6.43 31.87
N SER A 647 -28.29 5.26 31.49
CA SER A 647 -28.39 4.09 32.36
C SER A 647 -28.68 2.81 31.59
N SER A 648 -28.09 1.70 31.99
CA SER A 648 -28.44 0.33 31.60
C SER A 648 -29.05 -0.41 32.81
N TRP A 649 -30.32 -0.81 32.71
CA TRP A 649 -31.03 -1.37 33.86
C TRP A 649 -30.65 -2.83 34.10
N GLY A 650 -30.08 -3.11 35.27
CA GLY A 650 -29.90 -4.49 35.77
C GLY A 650 -28.66 -5.23 35.28
N VAL A 651 -27.84 -4.62 34.41
CA VAL A 651 -26.58 -5.21 33.93
C VAL A 651 -25.53 -4.11 33.82
N ALA A 652 -24.34 -4.35 34.38
CA ALA A 652 -23.23 -3.41 34.26
C ALA A 652 -22.59 -3.52 32.89
N ASP A 653 -22.33 -2.36 32.28
CA ASP A 653 -21.48 -2.23 31.10
C ASP A 653 -20.01 -2.24 31.58
N PRO A 654 -19.14 -3.16 31.13
CA PRO A 654 -17.88 -3.44 31.82
C PRO A 654 -16.81 -2.35 31.61
N ASP A 655 -16.95 -1.59 30.54
CA ASP A 655 -15.97 -0.65 29.99
C ASP A 655 -16.50 0.78 29.80
N SER A 656 -17.81 0.96 29.93
CA SER A 656 -18.48 2.27 29.94
C SER A 656 -19.10 2.60 31.31
N THR A 657 -19.03 3.87 31.73
CA THR A 657 -19.71 4.33 32.95
C THR A 657 -20.86 5.26 32.56
N PRO A 658 -22.12 4.78 32.54
CA PRO A 658 -23.24 5.58 32.08
C PRO A 658 -23.36 6.93 32.80
N ASN A 659 -23.73 7.96 32.05
CA ASN A 659 -23.97 9.32 32.56
C ASN A 659 -22.75 10.04 33.16
N ASN A 660 -21.53 9.77 32.67
CA ASN A 660 -20.28 10.38 33.16
C ASN A 660 -19.69 11.47 32.24
N GLY A 661 -20.29 11.78 31.08
CA GLY A 661 -19.81 12.82 30.18
C GLY A 661 -20.07 12.56 28.70
N PHE A 662 -19.45 13.36 27.82
CA PHE A 662 -19.59 13.22 26.36
C PHE A 662 -18.24 13.24 25.61
N GLU A 663 -17.14 13.40 26.35
CA GLU A 663 -15.78 13.63 25.80
C GLU A 663 -14.72 12.74 26.47
N ASN A 664 -15.15 11.73 27.23
CA ASN A 664 -14.30 10.77 27.93
C ASN A 664 -13.70 9.70 27.00
N GLY A 665 -14.20 9.57 25.76
CA GLY A 665 -13.72 8.59 24.79
C GLY A 665 -14.27 7.18 24.99
N GLU A 666 -15.33 7.04 25.79
CA GLU A 666 -16.10 5.80 25.97
C GLU A 666 -17.04 5.57 24.77
N ASP A 667 -17.40 4.31 24.53
CA ASP A 667 -18.21 3.88 23.39
C ASP A 667 -19.72 3.99 23.64
N ASP A 668 -20.12 4.30 24.87
CA ASP A 668 -21.48 4.69 25.25
C ASP A 668 -21.82 6.15 24.90
N CYS A 669 -20.87 6.88 24.30
CA CYS A 669 -20.99 8.27 23.89
C CYS A 669 -20.93 8.46 22.37
N ALA A 670 -21.72 9.41 21.84
CA ALA A 670 -21.69 9.77 20.42
C ALA A 670 -21.87 11.27 20.22
N LYS A 671 -21.35 11.80 19.11
CA LYS A 671 -21.55 13.19 18.69
C LYS A 671 -22.01 13.26 17.24
N LEU A 672 -22.95 14.15 16.99
CA LEU A 672 -23.48 14.40 15.66
C LEU A 672 -23.50 15.90 15.38
N GLN A 673 -23.03 16.29 14.19
CA GLN A 673 -22.99 17.68 13.76
C GLN A 673 -23.92 17.93 12.57
N VAL A 674 -24.71 18.99 12.65
CA VAL A 674 -25.56 19.48 11.55
C VAL A 674 -25.28 20.96 11.28
N ARG A 675 -25.22 21.36 10.01
CA ARG A 675 -24.99 22.74 9.59
C ARG A 675 -26.28 23.38 9.08
N ALA A 676 -26.82 24.32 9.85
CA ALA A 676 -27.96 25.13 9.44
C ALA A 676 -27.46 26.37 8.69
N ASN A 677 -27.92 26.56 7.45
CA ASN A 677 -27.55 27.67 6.58
C ASN A 677 -28.68 28.68 6.36
#